data_AF-A0A0E0TFX1-F1
#
_entry.id   AF-A0A0E0TFX1-F1
#
_cell.length_a   1.000
_cell.length_b   1.000
_cell.length_c   1.000
_cell.angle_alpha   90.00
_cell.angle_beta   90.00
_cell.angle_gamma   90.00
#
_symmetry.space_group_name_H-M   'P 1'
#
loop_
_entity.id
_entity.type
_entity.pdbx_description
1 polymer ?
#
loop_
_entity_poly.entity_id
_entity_poly.type
_entity_poly.pdbx_seq_one_letter_code
_entity_poly.pdbx_strand_id
1 'polypeptide(L)'
;MDKKKAVKLATASAVAASAFVAANPHASQAATDVATVVSQAKAQMKEAYYTYSHTVTETGKLPNISDVYAAYNKAKQAYANAVAVVNKAGGAKKDAYLADLQATYETYVFKANPKSGEARVATYIDAYNYATKLDAMRQELKAAVDAKDLKKAGELYHKISYELKTRTVILDRVYGQTTRELLRSQFKAEAQKLRDSLVYDITVSMKAREAQDAVKAGNLDKAKAALDQVNQYVSKVTDAFKAELQKAAQDANAAYEAALTPKVESVSAINLKSAVIKFNKEVDEKTVTTSTIKVYKNNSTSAETVTVTLSEDKKSAVVVFNTTLQQSDSLKFVVEGVKTTDGKDLAKYEQTVTVTDTTAPEVTDVKVLSSKSLKLTTTEPIDALNPDTGFAVRTEVKVDGVSVPVEVVRDASDNSVVLNFGQSLSVGEHKLAISGLKDYAGFKIADKEFSFTIAADTTAPTVTAAKVVDANTVEVTFSEPVSNIGTVTIAGTQFTQSDVGALGAKTVSANKDKTVYTFKNTGLISSLGLGALVEVQLKYQNVTDVEGNKNTTEQTFKFKAEDDTTVPTVTLNLKTDNTLEVLYSESVSNAGTITVKDSKGTVLVNKLALSTYYNSTDKKATVPASALQFDNKDAGSYTVVIEGVKDASIRANEAPAITSTVTIKDVKAPTAQTAVLSADGKTIDIYFSEAMDTATLSNKDNYVLGSGFLSSISGATLTVGTDAKSVKITLPTATSETNIKVLGLKDTAGNIVYNFNQPIPLTSVSSITFNQTSIDAATVKAVAPNKIELSLAAGYAYTFGNVDPSTFALYDAQSNTANAKYVATAYELSADKKKLTLTLNGNLYTNGTFDGASGTLYLATTNSLTTNSAGKALSIAKTAGLAVADAIKPTVSKVEAGDTLDGDTTVEANTFTVTFSEPIQTAGSGDAVDEANILNELAVRDASGKLLAASQLDIVDHDGTNIDGSKVLVIQIADGALDVGSNTITVGIPVPRVITDMASTPNLIEEVAPKSVTVSTVAAPVAPSSATLAVGTNAGTTKLTGVDNTMEYKVGAGSWTAITGTSVDNISVNKGDVIQVRVAAKDGVSAGAAKSITVDYANIKPAAAPTGIALAAATNTGTKLTGVAAGMEYRVNNGTWVAITGTTVDNIAAAAGDTIEVRVAQTATQPASQSYTHVLTAGEVK
;
A
#
# COMPACT_ATOMS: atom_id res chain seq x y z
N MET A 1 -17.54 22.87 -91.74
CA MET A 1 -18.72 23.71 -92.02
C MET A 1 -18.62 24.91 -91.10
N ASP A 2 -18.09 26.05 -91.54
CA ASP A 2 -18.68 27.18 -92.34
C ASP A 2 -18.80 28.42 -91.40
N LYS A 3 -17.95 29.45 -91.58
CA LYS A 3 -18.26 30.83 -92.08
C LYS A 3 -18.98 31.76 -91.08
N LYS A 4 -18.78 33.09 -91.02
CA LYS A 4 -17.75 34.10 -91.38
C LYS A 4 -18.43 35.48 -91.12
N LYS A 5 -17.64 36.51 -90.76
CA LYS A 5 -17.85 37.99 -90.92
C LYS A 5 -18.85 38.67 -89.95
N ALA A 6 -18.54 39.78 -89.23
CA ALA A 6 -17.85 41.07 -89.46
C ALA A 6 -18.77 42.23 -89.93
N VAL A 7 -18.69 43.39 -89.24
CA VAL A 7 -18.80 44.84 -89.65
C VAL A 7 -19.08 45.67 -88.35
N LYS A 8 -18.29 46.65 -87.85
CA LYS A 8 -17.74 47.98 -88.27
C LYS A 8 -18.72 49.19 -88.09
N LEU A 9 -18.41 50.15 -87.18
CA LEU A 9 -18.54 51.65 -87.27
C LEU A 9 -18.19 52.35 -85.92
N ALA A 10 -18.11 53.69 -85.80
CA ALA A 10 -16.93 54.58 -85.82
C ALA A 10 -17.13 55.82 -84.87
N THR A 11 -16.03 56.46 -84.40
CA THR A 11 -15.83 57.89 -83.95
C THR A 11 -16.63 58.46 -82.74
N ALA A 12 -16.13 59.33 -81.84
CA ALA A 12 -15.24 60.50 -82.00
C ALA A 12 -14.44 60.90 -80.74
N SER A 13 -13.36 61.65 -80.97
CA SER A 13 -12.40 62.24 -80.02
C SER A 13 -12.86 63.56 -79.39
N ALA A 14 -12.37 63.90 -78.19
CA ALA A 14 -12.12 65.29 -77.77
C ALA A 14 -10.93 65.36 -76.79
N VAL A 15 -9.96 66.20 -77.16
CA VAL A 15 -8.72 66.54 -76.45
C VAL A 15 -9.00 67.68 -75.46
N ALA A 16 -8.43 67.62 -74.26
CA ALA A 16 -8.08 68.82 -73.49
C ALA A 16 -6.80 68.55 -72.68
N ALA A 17 -5.73 69.19 -73.10
CA ALA A 17 -4.39 69.13 -72.53
C ALA A 17 -4.30 69.93 -71.21
N SER A 18 -3.45 69.48 -70.29
CA SER A 18 -2.48 70.36 -69.63
C SER A 18 -1.38 69.52 -68.96
N ALA A 19 -0.18 69.59 -69.53
CA ALA A 19 1.06 69.21 -68.85
C ALA A 19 1.36 70.21 -67.73
N PHE A 20 1.94 69.76 -66.62
CA PHE A 20 2.66 70.63 -65.69
C PHE A 20 4.07 70.13 -65.43
N VAL A 21 5.00 71.02 -65.72
CA VAL A 21 6.45 70.90 -65.81
C VAL A 21 7.09 70.85 -64.42
N ALA A 22 8.11 69.99 -64.27
CA ALA A 22 9.07 70.03 -63.18
C ALA A 22 9.93 71.30 -63.30
N ALA A 23 9.83 72.21 -62.33
CA ALA A 23 10.70 73.38 -62.24
C ALA A 23 11.89 73.08 -61.31
N ASN A 24 13.07 72.88 -61.90
CA ASN A 24 14.36 73.19 -61.28
C ASN A 24 14.60 74.70 -61.45
N PRO A 25 15.02 75.46 -60.43
CA PRO A 25 15.06 76.90 -60.47
C PRO A 25 16.40 77.36 -61.05
N HIS A 26 16.40 77.98 -62.22
CA HIS A 26 17.34 79.04 -62.64
C HIS A 26 17.13 79.35 -64.12
N ALA A 27 16.34 80.39 -64.42
CA ALA A 27 16.62 81.39 -65.46
C ALA A 27 15.43 82.35 -65.66
N SER A 28 15.75 83.64 -65.58
CA SER A 28 15.16 84.79 -66.28
C SER A 28 13.69 85.19 -66.01
N GLN A 29 13.56 86.44 -65.56
CA GLN A 29 12.36 87.21 -65.21
C GLN A 29 11.25 87.21 -66.27
N ALA A 30 10.12 86.61 -65.91
CA ALA A 30 8.77 87.15 -66.16
C ALA A 30 8.02 87.01 -64.83
N ALA A 31 7.31 88.04 -64.38
CA ALA A 31 6.55 88.01 -63.13
C ALA A 31 5.57 86.84 -63.14
N THR A 32 5.94 85.71 -62.51
CA THR A 32 5.01 84.60 -62.30
C THR A 32 3.95 85.12 -61.34
N ASP A 33 2.73 85.23 -61.82
CA ASP A 33 1.63 85.76 -61.03
C ASP A 33 1.50 84.97 -59.72
N VAL A 34 1.73 85.65 -58.60
CA VAL A 34 1.65 85.10 -57.25
C VAL A 34 0.28 84.45 -57.02
N ALA A 35 -0.79 85.00 -57.61
CA ALA A 35 -2.12 84.42 -57.50
C ALA A 35 -2.22 83.05 -58.18
N THR A 36 -1.54 82.85 -59.31
CA THR A 36 -1.48 81.56 -60.01
C THR A 36 -0.75 80.49 -59.18
N VAL A 37 0.40 80.81 -58.58
CA VAL A 37 1.16 79.87 -57.73
C VAL A 37 0.37 79.50 -56.47
N VAL A 38 -0.26 80.49 -55.81
CA VAL A 38 -1.14 80.26 -54.65
C VAL A 38 -2.32 79.37 -55.04
N SER A 39 -2.97 79.64 -56.17
CA SER A 39 -4.11 78.86 -56.68
C SER A 39 -3.72 77.39 -56.95
N GLN A 40 -2.59 77.18 -57.64
CA GLN A 40 -2.06 75.84 -57.94
C GLN A 40 -1.68 75.06 -56.67
N ALA A 41 -1.05 75.72 -55.70
CA ALA A 41 -0.70 75.09 -54.43
C ALA A 41 -1.95 74.71 -53.63
N LYS A 42 -2.98 75.57 -53.58
CA LYS A 42 -4.27 75.26 -52.95
C LYS A 42 -4.98 74.10 -53.65
N ALA A 43 -4.96 74.07 -54.99
CA ALA A 43 -5.50 72.96 -55.76
C ALA A 43 -4.76 71.66 -55.42
N GLN A 44 -3.42 71.68 -55.37
CA GLN A 44 -2.61 70.50 -55.05
C GLN A 44 -2.83 70.00 -53.61
N MET A 45 -3.05 70.89 -52.64
CA MET A 45 -3.39 70.51 -51.26
C MET A 45 -4.77 69.85 -51.14
N LYS A 46 -5.76 70.35 -51.88
CA LYS A 46 -7.08 69.73 -51.97
C LYS A 46 -7.05 68.41 -52.73
N GLU A 47 -6.23 68.32 -53.77
CA GLU A 47 -6.04 67.11 -54.56
C GLU A 47 -5.51 65.95 -53.71
N ALA A 48 -4.60 66.22 -52.77
CA ALA A 48 -4.14 65.20 -51.83
C ALA A 48 -5.27 64.63 -50.95
N TYR A 49 -6.25 65.47 -50.58
CA TYR A 49 -7.45 65.01 -49.88
C TYR A 49 -8.40 64.25 -50.81
N TYR A 50 -8.57 64.68 -52.06
CA TYR A 50 -9.39 63.99 -53.06
C TYR A 50 -8.85 62.61 -53.41
N THR A 51 -7.51 62.45 -53.40
CA THR A 51 -6.83 61.18 -53.65
C THR A 51 -7.41 60.02 -52.83
N TYR A 52 -7.77 60.27 -51.55
CA TYR A 52 -8.48 59.25 -50.76
C TYR A 52 -9.99 59.44 -50.73
N SER A 53 -10.48 60.67 -50.56
CA SER A 53 -11.91 60.89 -50.30
C SER A 53 -12.79 60.58 -51.51
N HIS A 54 -12.35 60.90 -52.73
CA HIS A 54 -13.07 60.56 -53.96
C HIS A 54 -12.99 59.06 -54.22
N THR A 55 -11.80 58.46 -54.13
CA THR A 55 -11.64 57.00 -54.28
C THR A 55 -12.60 56.24 -53.37
N VAL A 56 -12.69 56.62 -52.09
CA VAL A 56 -13.61 55.99 -51.14
C VAL A 56 -15.08 56.23 -51.51
N THR A 57 -15.45 57.47 -51.85
CA THR A 57 -16.85 57.83 -52.10
C THR A 57 -17.38 57.28 -53.43
N GLU A 58 -16.54 57.24 -54.45
CA GLU A 58 -16.92 56.84 -55.82
C GLU A 58 -16.81 55.33 -56.03
N THR A 59 -15.83 54.68 -55.41
CA THR A 59 -15.55 53.26 -55.65
C THR A 59 -15.87 52.35 -54.47
N GLY A 60 -16.07 52.91 -53.27
CA GLY A 60 -16.21 52.14 -52.04
C GLY A 60 -14.91 51.42 -51.60
N LYS A 61 -13.75 51.78 -52.18
CA LYS A 61 -12.45 51.18 -51.89
C LYS A 61 -11.47 52.19 -51.31
N LEU A 62 -10.51 51.71 -50.53
CA LEU A 62 -9.39 52.52 -50.08
C LEU A 62 -8.36 52.66 -51.23
N PRO A 63 -7.78 53.86 -51.46
CA PRO A 63 -6.68 54.02 -52.39
C PRO A 63 -5.43 53.28 -51.92
N ASN A 64 -4.49 53.05 -52.85
CA ASN A 64 -3.15 52.61 -52.47
C ASN A 64 -2.48 53.69 -51.61
N ILE A 65 -1.99 53.30 -50.43
CA ILE A 65 -1.41 54.23 -49.47
C ILE A 65 -0.14 54.91 -50.00
N SER A 66 0.59 54.28 -50.94
CA SER A 66 1.74 54.90 -51.61
C SER A 66 1.33 56.16 -52.38
N ASP A 67 0.16 56.14 -53.01
CA ASP A 67 -0.34 57.22 -53.85
C ASP A 67 -0.78 58.39 -52.96
N VAL A 68 -1.39 58.08 -51.81
CA VAL A 68 -1.75 59.07 -50.80
C VAL A 68 -0.51 59.71 -50.18
N TYR A 69 0.54 58.94 -49.88
CA TYR A 69 1.83 59.50 -49.41
C TYR A 69 2.50 60.38 -50.48
N ALA A 70 2.46 59.97 -51.75
CA ALA A 70 3.00 60.76 -52.86
C ALA A 70 2.24 62.09 -52.98
N ALA A 71 0.91 62.07 -52.95
CA ALA A 71 0.07 63.26 -53.00
C ALA A 71 0.26 64.16 -51.76
N TYR A 72 0.37 63.57 -50.57
CA TYR A 72 0.68 64.27 -49.32
C TYR A 72 2.01 65.02 -49.40
N ASN A 73 3.08 64.34 -49.82
CA ASN A 73 4.41 64.96 -49.95
C ASN A 73 4.43 66.06 -51.02
N LYS A 74 3.75 65.84 -52.16
CA LYS A 74 3.60 66.86 -53.21
C LYS A 74 2.84 68.09 -52.70
N ALA A 75 1.80 67.92 -51.89
CA ALA A 75 1.07 69.01 -51.26
C ALA A 75 1.93 69.79 -50.25
N LYS A 76 2.76 69.11 -49.45
CA LYS A 76 3.72 69.75 -48.54
C LYS A 76 4.73 70.60 -49.28
N GLN A 77 5.30 70.08 -50.37
CA GLN A 77 6.25 70.81 -51.20
C GLN A 77 5.59 72.00 -51.89
N ALA A 78 4.38 71.82 -52.43
CA ALA A 78 3.61 72.90 -53.07
C ALA A 78 3.28 74.04 -52.08
N TYR A 79 2.88 73.71 -50.86
CA TYR A 79 2.67 74.69 -49.79
C TYR A 79 3.96 75.45 -49.44
N ALA A 80 5.06 74.73 -49.16
CA ALA A 80 6.34 75.36 -48.80
C ALA A 80 6.87 76.27 -49.91
N ASN A 81 6.76 75.83 -51.17
CA ASN A 81 7.13 76.63 -52.34
C ASN A 81 6.26 77.88 -52.46
N ALA A 82 4.93 77.74 -52.38
CA ALA A 82 4.01 78.89 -52.45
C ALA A 82 4.25 79.90 -51.32
N VAL A 83 4.51 79.44 -50.09
CA VAL A 83 4.88 80.31 -48.96
C VAL A 83 6.18 81.07 -49.26
N ALA A 84 7.19 80.41 -49.82
CA ALA A 84 8.45 81.05 -50.20
C ALA A 84 8.24 82.10 -51.30
N VAL A 85 7.44 81.78 -52.32
CA VAL A 85 7.11 82.70 -53.43
C VAL A 85 6.31 83.91 -52.95
N VAL A 86 5.29 83.73 -52.10
CA VAL A 86 4.49 84.83 -51.52
C VAL A 86 5.33 85.73 -50.62
N ASN A 87 6.21 85.15 -49.79
CA ASN A 87 7.11 85.93 -48.94
C ASN A 87 8.12 86.75 -49.75
N LYS A 88 8.64 86.18 -50.84
CA LYS A 88 9.58 86.85 -51.74
C LYS A 88 8.94 87.98 -52.55
N ALA A 89 7.67 87.85 -52.92
CA ALA A 89 6.95 88.85 -53.72
C ALA A 89 6.43 90.05 -52.90
N GLY A 90 6.07 89.88 -51.63
CA GLY A 90 5.66 90.97 -50.74
C GLY A 90 4.29 91.61 -51.04
N GLY A 91 4.05 92.83 -50.55
CA GLY A 91 2.87 93.65 -50.86
C GLY A 91 1.62 93.42 -49.99
N ALA A 92 0.58 94.22 -50.22
CA ALA A 92 -0.63 94.29 -49.37
C ALA A 92 -1.45 92.98 -49.30
N LYS A 93 -1.28 92.05 -50.25
CA LYS A 93 -1.96 90.74 -50.27
C LYS A 93 -1.15 89.60 -49.65
N LYS A 94 0.10 89.86 -49.22
CA LYS A 94 1.01 88.84 -48.67
C LYS A 94 0.38 88.06 -47.52
N ASP A 95 -0.04 88.77 -46.47
CA ASP A 95 -0.55 88.12 -45.25
C ASP A 95 -1.87 87.40 -45.50
N ALA A 96 -2.71 87.94 -46.39
CA ALA A 96 -3.94 87.26 -46.83
C ALA A 96 -3.64 85.95 -47.56
N TYR A 97 -2.65 85.92 -48.46
CA TYR A 97 -2.25 84.69 -49.15
C TYR A 97 -1.58 83.68 -48.22
N LEU A 98 -0.74 84.13 -47.27
CA LEU A 98 -0.12 83.23 -46.29
C LEU A 98 -1.17 82.61 -45.35
N ALA A 99 -2.11 83.41 -44.84
CA ALA A 99 -3.19 82.92 -43.99
C ALA A 99 -4.09 81.93 -44.73
N ASP A 100 -4.43 82.21 -45.98
CA ASP A 100 -5.27 81.33 -46.82
C ASP A 100 -4.55 80.02 -47.22
N LEU A 101 -3.26 80.10 -47.56
CA LEU A 101 -2.42 78.92 -47.79
C LEU A 101 -2.32 78.07 -46.52
N GLN A 102 -2.05 78.69 -45.36
CA GLN A 102 -1.91 78.00 -44.09
C GLN A 102 -3.23 77.35 -43.66
N ALA A 103 -4.35 78.07 -43.74
CA ALA A 103 -5.67 77.52 -43.45
C ALA A 103 -6.01 76.32 -44.35
N THR A 104 -5.66 76.41 -45.64
CA THR A 104 -5.83 75.29 -46.60
C THR A 104 -4.93 74.11 -46.22
N TYR A 105 -3.66 74.36 -45.90
CA TYR A 105 -2.71 73.32 -45.51
C TYR A 105 -3.11 72.62 -44.20
N GLU A 106 -3.46 73.39 -43.17
CA GLU A 106 -3.89 72.88 -41.87
C GLU A 106 -5.20 72.12 -41.95
N THR A 107 -6.11 72.52 -42.84
CA THR A 107 -7.36 71.80 -43.07
C THR A 107 -7.12 70.49 -43.82
N TYR A 108 -6.52 70.55 -45.01
CA TYR A 108 -6.51 69.42 -45.93
C TYR A 108 -5.30 68.50 -45.75
N VAL A 109 -4.13 69.02 -45.33
CA VAL A 109 -2.86 68.28 -45.37
C VAL A 109 -2.42 67.87 -43.97
N PHE A 110 -1.97 68.82 -43.15
CA PHE A 110 -1.37 68.53 -41.84
C PHE A 110 -1.52 69.69 -40.85
N LYS A 111 -1.82 69.35 -39.60
CA LYS A 111 -1.84 70.22 -38.44
C LYS A 111 -1.50 69.39 -37.20
N ALA A 112 -0.72 69.95 -36.27
CA ALA A 112 -0.50 69.32 -34.97
C ALA A 112 -1.78 69.39 -34.12
N ASN A 113 -2.11 68.31 -33.41
CA ASN A 113 -3.32 68.20 -32.57
C ASN A 113 -4.61 68.61 -33.28
N PRO A 114 -4.95 67.98 -34.43
CA PRO A 114 -6.05 68.41 -35.26
C PRO A 114 -7.40 68.22 -34.56
N LYS A 115 -8.30 69.19 -34.74
CA LYS A 115 -9.73 69.02 -34.47
C LYS A 115 -10.37 68.23 -35.61
N SER A 116 -11.61 67.77 -35.41
CA SER A 116 -12.37 67.08 -36.47
C SER A 116 -12.48 67.98 -37.71
N GLY A 117 -12.08 67.47 -38.87
CA GLY A 117 -12.08 68.20 -40.14
C GLY A 117 -10.77 68.90 -40.50
N GLU A 118 -9.77 68.87 -39.63
CA GLU A 118 -8.41 69.37 -39.86
C GLU A 118 -7.43 68.21 -40.13
N ALA A 119 -6.26 68.52 -40.70
CA ALA A 119 -5.21 67.56 -41.05
C ALA A 119 -5.73 66.31 -41.79
N ARG A 120 -6.66 66.51 -42.74
CA ARG A 120 -7.47 65.43 -43.33
C ARG A 120 -6.64 64.31 -43.96
N VAL A 121 -5.54 64.62 -44.65
CA VAL A 121 -4.68 63.61 -45.27
C VAL A 121 -3.78 62.93 -44.22
N ALA A 122 -3.17 63.70 -43.31
CA ALA A 122 -2.32 63.12 -42.26
C ALA A 122 -3.09 62.17 -41.32
N THR A 123 -4.29 62.57 -40.88
CA THR A 123 -5.15 61.73 -40.03
C THR A 123 -5.65 60.48 -40.75
N TYR A 124 -5.92 60.57 -42.06
CA TYR A 124 -6.21 59.39 -42.89
C TYR A 124 -5.02 58.42 -42.96
N ILE A 125 -3.81 58.93 -43.20
CA ILE A 125 -2.59 58.11 -43.26
C ILE A 125 -2.37 57.37 -41.93
N ASP A 126 -2.46 58.08 -40.80
CA ASP A 126 -2.30 57.49 -39.47
C ASP A 126 -3.34 56.38 -39.22
N ALA A 127 -4.59 56.64 -39.60
CA ALA A 127 -5.69 55.69 -39.47
C ALA A 127 -5.54 54.47 -40.36
N TYR A 128 -5.08 54.64 -41.60
CA TYR A 128 -4.81 53.54 -42.52
C TYR A 128 -3.68 52.65 -41.98
N ASN A 129 -2.57 53.24 -41.55
CA ASN A 129 -1.42 52.49 -41.00
C ASN A 129 -1.78 51.77 -39.69
N TYR A 130 -2.59 52.40 -38.83
CA TYR A 130 -3.10 51.74 -37.63
C TYR A 130 -4.02 50.56 -37.99
N ALA A 131 -4.91 50.73 -38.97
CA ALA A 131 -5.84 49.70 -39.41
C ALA A 131 -5.12 48.49 -40.04
N THR A 132 -4.10 48.71 -40.87
CA THR A 132 -3.29 47.60 -41.44
C THR A 132 -2.46 46.90 -40.38
N LYS A 133 -1.91 47.64 -39.39
CA LYS A 133 -1.22 47.04 -38.24
C LYS A 133 -2.18 46.15 -37.42
N LEU A 134 -3.41 46.61 -37.16
CA LEU A 134 -4.43 45.82 -36.48
C LEU A 134 -4.75 44.53 -37.24
N ASP A 135 -4.85 44.59 -38.57
CA ASP A 135 -5.12 43.40 -39.38
C ASP A 135 -3.94 42.42 -39.38
N ALA A 136 -2.70 42.90 -39.44
CA ALA A 136 -1.52 42.06 -39.27
C ALA A 136 -1.54 41.32 -37.92
N MET A 137 -1.85 42.02 -36.82
CA MET A 137 -1.97 41.41 -35.50
C MET A 137 -3.14 40.40 -35.42
N ARG A 138 -4.26 40.67 -36.11
CA ARG A 138 -5.36 39.72 -36.24
C ARG A 138 -4.92 38.47 -36.99
N GLN A 139 -4.17 38.61 -38.08
CA GLN A 139 -3.64 37.49 -38.85
C GLN A 139 -2.65 36.64 -38.04
N GLU A 140 -1.75 37.28 -37.28
CA GLU A 140 -0.84 36.57 -36.35
C GLU A 140 -1.62 35.82 -35.26
N LEU A 141 -2.65 36.46 -34.67
CA LEU A 141 -3.50 35.80 -33.68
C LEU A 141 -4.24 34.61 -34.29
N LYS A 142 -4.80 34.78 -35.50
CA LYS A 142 -5.45 33.69 -36.23
C LYS A 142 -4.47 32.54 -36.50
N ALA A 143 -3.25 32.83 -36.93
CA ALA A 143 -2.24 31.80 -37.18
C ALA A 143 -1.89 31.02 -35.90
N ALA A 144 -1.79 31.69 -34.74
CA ALA A 144 -1.57 31.02 -33.47
C ALA A 144 -2.76 30.12 -33.08
N VAL A 145 -4.00 30.56 -33.33
CA VAL A 145 -5.22 29.75 -33.11
C VAL A 145 -5.26 28.54 -34.03
N ASP A 146 -4.98 28.72 -35.32
CA ASP A 146 -4.97 27.64 -36.30
C ASP A 146 -3.86 26.61 -36.00
N ALA A 147 -2.71 27.08 -35.49
CA ALA A 147 -1.61 26.24 -35.01
C ALA A 147 -1.82 25.64 -33.62
N LYS A 148 -2.92 25.97 -32.94
CA LYS A 148 -3.23 25.56 -31.56
C LYS A 148 -2.14 25.92 -30.54
N ASP A 149 -1.47 27.05 -30.72
CA ASP A 149 -0.49 27.58 -29.76
C ASP A 149 -1.19 28.53 -28.77
N LEU A 150 -1.69 27.98 -27.67
CA LEU A 150 -2.45 28.71 -26.64
C LEU A 150 -1.61 29.82 -26.00
N LYS A 151 -0.33 29.57 -25.76
CA LYS A 151 0.59 30.55 -25.16
C LYS A 151 0.75 31.75 -26.09
N LYS A 152 1.03 31.51 -27.36
CA LYS A 152 1.21 32.59 -28.34
C LYS A 152 -0.10 33.34 -28.60
N ALA A 153 -1.22 32.62 -28.68
CA ALA A 153 -2.54 33.21 -28.82
C ALA A 153 -2.87 34.14 -27.63
N GLY A 154 -2.54 33.74 -26.40
CA GLY A 154 -2.71 34.59 -25.22
C GLY A 154 -1.89 35.88 -25.26
N GLU A 155 -0.60 35.81 -25.64
CA GLU A 155 0.24 37.01 -25.81
C GLU A 155 -0.34 37.99 -26.84
N LEU A 156 -0.75 37.47 -28.00
CA LEU A 156 -1.30 38.26 -29.10
C LEU A 156 -2.68 38.83 -28.77
N TYR A 157 -3.51 38.06 -28.06
CA TYR A 157 -4.80 38.49 -27.55
C TYR A 157 -4.67 39.72 -26.65
N HIS A 158 -3.71 39.75 -25.73
CA HIS A 158 -3.51 40.91 -24.85
C HIS A 158 -3.03 42.14 -25.64
N LYS A 159 -2.11 41.96 -26.59
CA LYS A 159 -1.62 43.04 -27.46
C LYS A 159 -2.73 43.65 -28.31
N ILE A 160 -3.54 42.82 -28.99
CA ILE A 160 -4.63 43.31 -29.84
C ILE A 160 -5.76 43.92 -29.01
N SER A 161 -6.05 43.38 -27.82
CA SER A 161 -7.00 43.96 -26.87
C SER A 161 -6.58 45.37 -26.43
N TYR A 162 -5.29 45.58 -26.18
CA TYR A 162 -4.75 46.91 -25.86
C TYR A 162 -4.93 47.89 -27.03
N GLU A 163 -4.56 47.50 -28.25
CA GLU A 163 -4.69 48.36 -29.44
C GLU A 163 -6.16 48.73 -29.72
N LEU A 164 -7.09 47.76 -29.61
CA LEU A 164 -8.53 47.97 -29.80
C LEU A 164 -9.16 48.86 -28.72
N LYS A 165 -8.68 48.79 -27.47
CA LYS A 165 -9.20 49.60 -26.36
C LYS A 165 -8.62 51.02 -26.32
N THR A 166 -7.32 51.18 -26.57
CA THR A 166 -6.60 52.43 -26.26
C THR A 166 -6.31 53.32 -27.46
N ARG A 167 -6.18 52.76 -28.67
CA ARG A 167 -5.69 53.49 -29.86
C ARG A 167 -6.73 53.66 -30.96
N THR A 168 -7.97 53.21 -30.75
CA THR A 168 -9.07 53.39 -31.72
C THR A 168 -9.46 54.85 -31.94
N VAL A 169 -9.06 55.76 -31.04
CA VAL A 169 -9.19 57.22 -31.22
C VAL A 169 -8.52 57.73 -32.50
N ILE A 170 -7.52 57.03 -33.03
CA ILE A 170 -6.88 57.37 -34.32
C ILE A 170 -7.91 57.29 -35.46
N LEU A 171 -8.82 56.33 -35.42
CA LEU A 171 -9.90 56.18 -36.41
C LEU A 171 -10.97 57.26 -36.30
N ASP A 172 -11.13 57.89 -35.13
CA ASP A 172 -12.12 58.96 -34.93
C ASP A 172 -11.69 60.30 -35.56
N ARG A 173 -10.38 60.49 -35.77
CA ARG A 173 -9.80 61.73 -36.32
C ARG A 173 -9.97 61.89 -37.83
N VAL A 174 -10.26 60.81 -38.55
CA VAL A 174 -10.42 60.82 -40.01
C VAL A 174 -11.66 61.63 -40.40
N TYR A 175 -11.48 62.56 -41.33
CA TYR A 175 -12.60 63.29 -41.90
C TYR A 175 -13.30 62.48 -43.01
N GLY A 176 -14.63 62.42 -42.95
CA GLY A 176 -15.47 61.60 -43.82
C GLY A 176 -16.06 60.40 -43.07
N GLN A 177 -17.39 60.32 -43.01
CA GLN A 177 -18.09 59.22 -42.33
C GLN A 177 -17.89 57.89 -43.08
N THR A 178 -18.08 57.89 -44.40
CA THR A 178 -17.89 56.71 -45.26
C THR A 178 -16.49 56.12 -45.15
N THR A 179 -15.45 56.96 -45.12
CA THR A 179 -14.05 56.53 -44.91
C THR A 179 -13.83 55.90 -43.53
N ARG A 180 -14.37 56.51 -42.47
CA ARG A 180 -14.29 55.97 -41.11
C ARG A 180 -14.98 54.63 -40.98
N GLU A 181 -16.17 54.51 -41.56
CA GLU A 181 -16.95 53.27 -41.56
C GLU A 181 -16.24 52.17 -42.35
N LEU A 182 -15.65 52.50 -43.50
CA LEU A 182 -14.89 51.55 -44.32
C LEU A 182 -13.63 51.03 -43.60
N LEU A 183 -12.86 51.90 -42.93
CA LEU A 183 -11.71 51.48 -42.12
C LEU A 183 -12.12 50.61 -40.93
N ARG A 184 -13.27 50.90 -40.31
CA ARG A 184 -13.80 50.08 -39.20
C ARG A 184 -14.29 48.73 -39.69
N SER A 185 -15.05 48.69 -40.77
CA SER A 185 -15.62 47.45 -41.29
C SER A 185 -14.55 46.52 -41.83
N GLN A 186 -13.57 47.04 -42.57
CA GLN A 186 -12.53 46.20 -43.19
C GLN A 186 -11.51 45.64 -42.19
N PHE A 187 -11.14 46.40 -41.15
CA PHE A 187 -10.01 46.02 -40.31
C PHE A 187 -10.37 45.86 -38.83
N LYS A 188 -11.11 46.82 -38.25
CA LYS A 188 -11.44 46.78 -36.82
C LYS A 188 -12.46 45.68 -36.50
N ALA A 189 -13.49 45.52 -37.31
CA ALA A 189 -14.60 44.60 -37.05
C ALA A 189 -14.11 43.14 -36.97
N GLU A 190 -13.31 42.70 -37.95
CA GLU A 190 -12.77 41.34 -37.96
C GLU A 190 -11.74 41.09 -36.85
N ALA A 191 -10.92 42.09 -36.51
CA ALA A 191 -10.00 42.02 -35.38
C ALA A 191 -10.75 41.91 -34.03
N GLN A 192 -11.79 42.71 -33.86
CA GLN A 192 -12.64 42.69 -32.66
C GLN A 192 -13.39 41.35 -32.54
N LYS A 193 -13.94 40.85 -33.65
CA LYS A 193 -14.66 39.58 -33.69
C LYS A 193 -13.78 38.40 -33.28
N LEU A 194 -12.56 38.30 -33.84
CA LEU A 194 -11.62 37.23 -33.47
C LEU A 194 -11.17 37.36 -32.02
N ARG A 195 -10.91 38.58 -31.53
CA ARG A 195 -10.57 38.81 -30.13
C ARG A 195 -11.73 38.37 -29.23
N ASP A 196 -12.95 38.80 -29.51
CA ASP A 196 -14.10 38.51 -28.64
C ASP A 196 -14.46 37.02 -28.63
N SER A 197 -14.27 36.30 -29.75
CA SER A 197 -14.46 34.85 -29.77
C SER A 197 -13.51 34.08 -28.85
N LEU A 198 -12.35 34.64 -28.50
CA LEU A 198 -11.31 33.99 -27.68
C LEU A 198 -11.36 34.40 -26.20
N VAL A 199 -12.35 35.19 -25.78
CA VAL A 199 -12.40 35.72 -24.41
C VAL A 199 -12.44 34.62 -23.35
N TYR A 200 -13.20 33.55 -23.59
CA TYR A 200 -13.33 32.45 -22.64
C TYR A 200 -12.06 31.59 -22.61
N ASP A 201 -11.46 31.33 -23.77
CA ASP A 201 -10.23 30.56 -23.91
C ASP A 201 -9.09 31.17 -23.09
N ILE A 202 -8.88 32.49 -23.21
CA ILE A 202 -7.85 33.19 -22.46
C ILE A 202 -8.20 33.31 -20.97
N THR A 203 -9.47 33.53 -20.64
CA THR A 203 -9.91 33.62 -19.23
C THR A 203 -9.66 32.30 -18.50
N VAL A 204 -10.06 31.16 -19.09
CA VAL A 204 -9.85 29.83 -18.51
C VAL A 204 -8.36 29.53 -18.38
N SER A 205 -7.55 29.80 -19.41
CA SER A 205 -6.09 29.60 -19.36
C SER A 205 -5.45 30.39 -18.21
N MET A 206 -5.82 31.66 -18.04
CA MET A 206 -5.30 32.51 -16.98
C MET A 206 -5.74 32.05 -15.60
N LYS A 207 -7.03 31.75 -15.43
CA LYS A 207 -7.62 31.41 -14.12
C LYS A 207 -7.22 30.01 -13.66
N ALA A 208 -7.06 29.05 -14.57
CA ALA A 208 -6.50 27.74 -14.23
C ALA A 208 -5.06 27.86 -13.72
N ARG A 209 -4.23 28.70 -14.36
CA ARG A 209 -2.87 28.99 -13.88
C ARG A 209 -2.88 29.69 -12.53
N GLU A 210 -3.73 30.70 -12.34
CA GLU A 210 -3.88 31.41 -11.06
C GLU A 210 -4.29 30.46 -9.94
N ALA A 211 -5.19 29.51 -10.20
CA ALA A 211 -5.58 28.48 -9.23
C ALA A 211 -4.38 27.62 -8.83
N GLN A 212 -3.61 27.11 -9.80
CA GLN A 212 -2.42 26.30 -9.53
C GLN A 212 -1.35 27.07 -8.74
N ASP A 213 -1.11 28.34 -9.07
CA ASP A 213 -0.14 29.17 -8.36
C ASP A 213 -0.62 29.50 -6.93
N ALA A 214 -1.92 29.72 -6.74
CA ALA A 214 -2.50 29.94 -5.42
C ALA A 214 -2.42 28.68 -4.54
N VAL A 215 -2.65 27.49 -5.09
CA VAL A 215 -2.43 26.21 -4.39
C VAL A 215 -0.98 26.06 -3.96
N LYS A 216 -0.01 26.31 -4.86
CA LYS A 216 1.43 26.25 -4.52
C LYS A 216 1.83 27.23 -3.42
N ALA A 217 1.13 28.37 -3.34
CA ALA A 217 1.32 29.38 -2.31
C ALA A 217 0.55 29.10 -1.00
N GLY A 218 -0.22 27.99 -0.92
CA GLY A 218 -1.05 27.65 0.24
C GLY A 218 -2.29 28.53 0.43
N ASN A 219 -2.69 29.31 -0.58
CA ASN A 219 -3.86 30.20 -0.53
C ASN A 219 -5.07 29.55 -1.24
N LEU A 220 -5.78 28.68 -0.52
CA LEU A 220 -6.88 27.89 -1.07
C LEU A 220 -8.12 28.74 -1.41
N ASP A 221 -8.39 29.83 -0.69
CA ASP A 221 -9.52 30.73 -1.00
C ASP A 221 -9.36 31.39 -2.37
N LYS A 222 -8.14 31.86 -2.66
CA LYS A 222 -7.82 32.43 -3.98
C LYS A 222 -7.89 31.36 -5.08
N ALA A 223 -7.41 30.15 -4.79
CA ALA A 223 -7.50 29.04 -5.73
C ALA A 223 -8.95 28.69 -6.07
N LYS A 224 -9.81 28.61 -5.05
CA LYS A 224 -11.24 28.35 -5.20
C LYS A 224 -11.94 29.43 -6.03
N ALA A 225 -11.68 30.71 -5.75
CA ALA A 225 -12.26 31.81 -6.52
C ALA A 225 -11.82 31.80 -8.00
N ALA A 226 -10.58 31.39 -8.28
CA ALA A 226 -10.08 31.22 -9.65
C ALA A 226 -10.73 30.00 -10.34
N LEU A 227 -10.86 28.87 -9.64
CA LEU A 227 -11.55 27.67 -10.14
C LEU A 227 -13.03 27.91 -10.43
N ASP A 228 -13.72 28.74 -9.64
CA ASP A 228 -15.13 29.09 -9.90
C ASP A 228 -15.29 29.80 -11.25
N GLN A 229 -14.36 30.69 -11.61
CA GLN A 229 -14.34 31.31 -12.94
C GLN A 229 -13.98 30.31 -14.04
N VAL A 230 -13.06 29.37 -13.79
CA VAL A 230 -12.74 28.28 -14.72
C VAL A 230 -14.00 27.46 -15.01
N ASN A 231 -14.68 26.96 -13.98
CA ASN A 231 -15.86 26.12 -14.09
C ASN A 231 -17.02 26.85 -14.79
N GLN A 232 -17.16 28.17 -14.56
CA GLN A 232 -18.17 28.98 -15.23
C GLN A 232 -17.93 29.13 -16.75
N TYR A 233 -16.67 29.19 -17.19
CA TYR A 233 -16.33 29.56 -18.57
C TYR A 233 -15.76 28.42 -19.42
N VAL A 234 -15.31 27.30 -18.83
CA VAL A 234 -14.72 26.16 -19.55
C VAL A 234 -15.69 25.54 -20.56
N SER A 235 -16.99 25.58 -20.30
CA SER A 235 -18.02 25.10 -21.24
C SER A 235 -18.22 26.00 -22.46
N LYS A 236 -17.64 27.22 -22.46
CA LYS A 236 -17.80 28.24 -23.50
C LYS A 236 -16.55 28.46 -24.35
N VAL A 237 -15.49 27.69 -24.12
CA VAL A 237 -14.22 27.81 -24.88
C VAL A 237 -14.38 27.32 -26.32
N THR A 238 -13.57 27.86 -27.23
CA THR A 238 -13.58 27.44 -28.63
C THR A 238 -12.98 26.06 -28.83
N ASP A 239 -13.32 25.41 -29.96
CA ASP A 239 -12.78 24.10 -30.33
C ASP A 239 -11.26 24.10 -30.56
N ALA A 240 -10.66 25.27 -30.84
CA ALA A 240 -9.23 25.40 -31.11
C ALA A 240 -8.37 24.90 -29.94
N PHE A 241 -8.75 25.26 -28.70
CA PHE A 241 -8.01 24.95 -27.48
C PHE A 241 -8.78 24.09 -26.47
N LYS A 242 -9.99 23.63 -26.81
CA LYS A 242 -10.89 22.92 -25.89
C LYS A 242 -10.21 21.79 -25.11
N ALA A 243 -9.47 20.92 -25.79
CA ALA A 243 -8.80 19.80 -25.14
C ALA A 243 -7.72 20.25 -24.12
N GLU A 244 -6.87 21.21 -24.50
CA GLU A 244 -5.82 21.75 -23.64
C GLU A 244 -6.41 22.50 -22.44
N LEU A 245 -7.47 23.28 -22.64
CA LEU A 245 -8.13 24.06 -21.58
C LEU A 245 -8.94 23.18 -20.62
N GLN A 246 -9.62 22.14 -21.13
CA GLN A 246 -10.27 21.14 -20.28
C GLN A 246 -9.25 20.41 -19.42
N LYS A 247 -8.10 20.05 -20.01
CA LYS A 247 -7.00 19.44 -19.26
C LYS A 247 -6.44 20.40 -18.19
N ALA A 248 -6.18 21.66 -18.54
CA ALA A 248 -5.71 22.66 -17.58
C ALA A 248 -6.71 22.90 -16.42
N ALA A 249 -8.01 22.91 -16.72
CA ALA A 249 -9.07 23.03 -15.71
C ALA A 249 -9.10 21.80 -14.77
N GLN A 250 -9.02 20.59 -15.33
CA GLN A 250 -8.96 19.35 -14.55
C GLN A 250 -7.70 19.32 -13.67
N ASP A 251 -6.53 19.68 -14.21
CA ASP A 251 -5.27 19.70 -13.47
C ASP A 251 -5.28 20.75 -12.35
N ALA A 252 -5.87 21.92 -12.58
CA ALA A 252 -6.05 22.93 -11.54
C ALA A 252 -6.99 22.44 -10.42
N ASN A 253 -8.10 21.78 -10.78
CA ASN A 253 -9.03 21.23 -9.80
C ASN A 253 -8.39 20.09 -8.99
N ALA A 254 -7.67 19.17 -9.65
CA ALA A 254 -6.95 18.09 -9.00
C ALA A 254 -5.88 18.61 -8.01
N ALA A 255 -5.13 19.64 -8.40
CA ALA A 255 -4.14 20.26 -7.50
C ALA A 255 -4.81 20.90 -6.27
N TYR A 256 -5.95 21.57 -6.44
CA TYR A 256 -6.71 22.15 -5.34
C TYR A 256 -7.25 21.07 -4.39
N GLU A 257 -7.89 20.03 -4.92
CA GLU A 257 -8.40 18.91 -4.13
C GLU A 257 -7.28 18.19 -3.37
N ALA A 258 -6.12 17.98 -4.01
CA ALA A 258 -4.96 17.36 -3.36
C ALA A 258 -4.47 18.18 -2.14
N ALA A 259 -4.53 19.51 -2.23
CA ALA A 259 -4.05 20.42 -1.18
C ALA A 259 -5.02 20.61 0.00
N LEU A 260 -6.29 20.21 -0.13
CA LEU A 260 -7.24 20.28 0.98
C LEU A 260 -6.84 19.31 2.12
N THR A 261 -6.91 19.77 3.36
CA THR A 261 -6.76 18.87 4.52
C THR A 261 -8.05 18.06 4.71
N PRO A 262 -8.01 16.72 4.81
CA PRO A 262 -9.18 15.90 5.08
C PRO A 262 -9.82 16.25 6.43
N LYS A 263 -11.15 16.40 6.45
CA LYS A 263 -11.91 16.67 7.67
C LYS A 263 -13.38 16.25 7.53
N VAL A 264 -14.04 16.08 8.66
CA VAL A 264 -15.50 16.19 8.73
C VAL A 264 -15.87 17.64 8.45
N GLU A 265 -16.66 17.87 7.41
CA GLU A 265 -17.14 19.19 7.01
C GLU A 265 -18.34 19.62 7.88
N SER A 266 -19.28 18.71 8.11
CA SER A 266 -20.44 18.97 8.98
C SER A 266 -21.09 17.68 9.46
N VAL A 267 -21.82 17.78 10.56
CA VAL A 267 -22.79 16.78 11.00
C VAL A 267 -24.14 17.46 11.21
N SER A 268 -25.21 16.79 10.80
CA SER A 268 -26.58 17.32 10.94
C SER A 268 -27.55 16.17 11.20
N ALA A 269 -28.36 16.29 12.27
CA ALA A 269 -29.58 15.51 12.39
C ALA A 269 -30.57 16.06 11.36
N ILE A 270 -31.05 15.21 10.44
CA ILE A 270 -31.93 15.66 9.36
C ILE A 270 -33.39 15.51 9.78
N ASN A 271 -33.71 14.40 10.45
CA ASN A 271 -35.07 14.04 10.87
C ASN A 271 -35.03 13.19 12.14
N LEU A 272 -36.17 12.67 12.58
CA LEU A 272 -36.27 11.85 13.80
C LEU A 272 -35.77 10.41 13.65
N LYS A 273 -35.13 10.04 12.54
CA LYS A 273 -34.63 8.69 12.27
C LYS A 273 -33.21 8.61 11.73
N SER A 274 -32.70 9.67 11.10
CA SER A 274 -31.36 9.70 10.52
C SER A 274 -30.65 11.04 10.65
N ALA A 275 -29.31 10.95 10.59
CA ALA A 275 -28.39 12.07 10.52
C ALA A 275 -27.41 11.86 9.38
N VAL A 276 -26.77 12.95 8.92
CA VAL A 276 -25.74 12.90 7.88
C VAL A 276 -24.46 13.54 8.38
N ILE A 277 -23.35 12.88 8.08
CA ILE A 277 -21.99 13.35 8.26
C ILE A 277 -21.43 13.64 6.87
N LYS A 278 -21.01 14.88 6.60
CA LYS A 278 -20.36 15.25 5.34
C LYS A 278 -18.85 15.34 5.55
N PHE A 279 -18.10 14.79 4.61
CA PHE A 279 -16.65 14.84 4.53
C PHE A 279 -16.25 15.74 3.36
N ASN A 280 -15.21 16.55 3.52
CA ASN A 280 -14.74 17.39 2.42
C ASN A 280 -13.94 16.60 1.36
N LYS A 281 -13.60 15.34 1.66
CA LYS A 281 -12.86 14.42 0.79
C LYS A 281 -13.51 13.03 0.82
N GLU A 282 -13.26 12.27 -0.24
CA GLU A 282 -13.66 10.87 -0.31
C GLU A 282 -13.00 10.08 0.83
N VAL A 283 -13.81 9.36 1.60
CA VAL A 283 -13.35 8.51 2.69
C VAL A 283 -13.33 7.04 2.30
N ASP A 284 -12.44 6.28 2.92
CA ASP A 284 -12.37 4.84 2.76
C ASP A 284 -13.55 4.19 3.48
N GLU A 285 -14.41 3.52 2.71
CA GLU A 285 -15.57 2.75 3.16
C GLU A 285 -15.21 1.78 4.30
N LYS A 286 -14.02 1.15 4.26
CA LYS A 286 -13.55 0.20 5.29
C LYS A 286 -13.33 0.86 6.66
N THR A 287 -13.20 2.19 6.70
CA THR A 287 -12.99 2.98 7.92
C THR A 287 -14.25 3.68 8.42
N VAL A 288 -15.35 3.63 7.68
CA VAL A 288 -16.65 4.22 8.06
C VAL A 288 -17.49 3.16 8.73
N THR A 289 -17.38 3.06 10.07
CA THR A 289 -18.02 2.01 10.87
C THR A 289 -18.64 2.61 12.14
N THR A 290 -19.42 1.81 12.85
CA THR A 290 -19.96 2.18 14.18
C THR A 290 -18.89 2.32 15.26
N SER A 291 -17.67 1.81 15.03
CA SER A 291 -16.53 1.97 15.93
C SER A 291 -15.78 3.30 15.70
N THR A 292 -15.76 3.82 14.47
CA THR A 292 -15.16 5.13 14.13
C THR A 292 -16.16 6.29 14.19
N ILE A 293 -17.46 6.00 14.09
CA ILE A 293 -18.54 6.98 14.22
C ILE A 293 -19.43 6.56 15.39
N LYS A 294 -19.29 7.25 16.52
CA LYS A 294 -20.09 7.04 17.72
C LYS A 294 -21.05 8.20 17.92
N VAL A 295 -22.28 7.88 18.30
CA VAL A 295 -23.30 8.89 18.62
C VAL A 295 -23.80 8.66 20.04
N TYR A 296 -23.79 9.70 20.87
CA TYR A 296 -24.30 9.65 22.23
C TYR A 296 -25.54 10.53 22.33
N LYS A 297 -26.63 9.97 22.83
CA LYS A 297 -27.90 10.67 23.00
C LYS A 297 -28.02 11.24 24.41
N ASN A 298 -28.46 12.50 24.54
CA ASN A 298 -28.81 13.17 25.79
C ASN A 298 -27.76 13.03 26.91
N ASN A 299 -26.48 13.24 26.57
CA ASN A 299 -25.32 13.09 27.48
C ASN A 299 -25.14 11.69 28.10
N SER A 300 -25.72 10.65 27.49
CA SER A 300 -25.43 9.27 27.84
C SER A 300 -23.95 8.94 27.66
N THR A 301 -23.42 8.08 28.53
CA THR A 301 -22.07 7.51 28.38
C THR A 301 -22.04 6.32 27.44
N SER A 302 -23.21 5.77 27.09
CA SER A 302 -23.36 4.65 26.15
C SER A 302 -23.70 5.20 24.78
N ALA A 303 -22.97 4.73 23.76
CA ALA A 303 -23.27 5.06 22.37
C ALA A 303 -24.60 4.41 21.95
N GLU A 304 -25.35 5.12 21.11
CA GLU A 304 -26.55 4.61 20.46
C GLU A 304 -26.22 3.46 19.50
N THR A 305 -27.14 2.52 19.37
CA THR A 305 -27.03 1.49 18.34
C THR A 305 -27.58 2.07 17.03
N VAL A 306 -26.69 2.24 16.05
CA VAL A 306 -26.98 2.85 14.76
C VAL A 306 -26.45 1.96 13.63
N THR A 307 -26.98 2.15 12.42
CA THR A 307 -26.31 1.71 11.19
C THR A 307 -25.68 2.92 10.51
N VAL A 308 -24.52 2.71 9.88
CA VAL A 308 -23.81 3.75 9.14
C VAL A 308 -23.58 3.26 7.73
N THR A 309 -24.03 4.03 6.74
CA THR A 309 -23.87 3.72 5.31
C THR A 309 -23.20 4.89 4.62
N LEU A 310 -22.08 4.64 3.93
CA LEU A 310 -21.39 5.62 3.13
C LEU A 310 -22.11 5.78 1.78
N SER A 311 -22.28 7.02 1.32
CA SER A 311 -22.82 7.33 0.00
C SER A 311 -21.86 6.90 -1.12
N GLU A 312 -22.40 6.73 -2.33
CA GLU A 312 -21.63 6.31 -3.51
C GLU A 312 -20.49 7.30 -3.86
N ASP A 313 -20.69 8.59 -3.61
CA ASP A 313 -19.67 9.63 -3.79
C ASP A 313 -18.56 9.60 -2.71
N LYS A 314 -18.68 8.71 -1.72
CA LYS A 314 -17.76 8.55 -0.58
C LYS A 314 -17.53 9.81 0.24
N LYS A 315 -18.40 10.82 0.13
CA LYS A 315 -18.28 12.11 0.82
C LYS A 315 -19.37 12.34 1.86
N SER A 316 -20.34 11.44 2.00
CA SER A 316 -21.38 11.55 3.02
C SER A 316 -21.65 10.19 3.69
N ALA A 317 -21.72 10.14 5.01
CA ALA A 317 -22.20 8.97 5.73
C ALA A 317 -23.60 9.25 6.32
N VAL A 318 -24.56 8.39 6.02
CA VAL A 318 -25.90 8.40 6.64
C VAL A 318 -25.84 7.54 7.89
N VAL A 319 -26.20 8.12 9.03
CA VAL A 319 -26.32 7.44 10.32
C VAL A 319 -27.81 7.24 10.60
N VAL A 320 -28.27 5.99 10.64
CA VAL A 320 -29.67 5.63 10.90
C VAL A 320 -29.79 5.09 12.32
N PHE A 321 -30.73 5.65 13.09
CA PHE A 321 -30.96 5.25 14.46
C PHE A 321 -31.92 4.07 14.53
N ASN A 322 -31.58 3.03 15.30
CA ASN A 322 -32.45 1.85 15.44
C ASN A 322 -33.77 2.21 16.13
N THR A 323 -33.73 3.13 17.08
CA THR A 323 -34.91 3.70 17.74
C THR A 323 -35.31 5.04 17.12
N THR A 324 -36.57 5.42 17.24
CA THR A 324 -37.05 6.74 16.80
C THR A 324 -36.55 7.80 17.78
N LEU A 325 -35.96 8.87 17.25
CA LEU A 325 -35.54 10.04 18.02
C LEU A 325 -36.74 10.91 18.38
N GLN A 326 -36.55 11.82 19.33
CA GLN A 326 -37.55 12.81 19.72
C GLN A 326 -37.09 14.21 19.30
N GLN A 327 -38.05 15.11 19.13
CA GLN A 327 -37.74 16.53 18.96
C GLN A 327 -36.91 17.02 20.15
N SER A 328 -35.90 17.85 19.86
CA SER A 328 -34.95 18.38 20.85
C SER A 328 -34.01 17.37 21.50
N ASP A 329 -33.98 16.10 21.08
CA ASP A 329 -32.92 15.18 21.51
C ASP A 329 -31.54 15.76 21.15
N SER A 330 -30.59 15.65 22.07
CA SER A 330 -29.21 16.10 21.87
C SER A 330 -28.35 14.92 21.44
N LEU A 331 -27.68 15.03 20.28
CA LEU A 331 -26.82 13.99 19.73
C LEU A 331 -25.37 14.48 19.65
N LYS A 332 -24.49 13.88 20.43
CA LYS A 332 -23.04 14.10 20.35
C LYS A 332 -22.42 13.09 19.38
N PHE A 333 -21.99 13.57 18.22
CA PHE A 333 -21.22 12.79 17.25
C PHE A 333 -19.74 12.84 17.61
N VAL A 334 -19.09 11.68 17.62
CA VAL A 334 -17.63 11.52 17.75
C VAL A 334 -17.16 10.72 16.56
N VAL A 335 -16.40 11.36 15.67
CA VAL A 335 -15.80 10.76 14.48
C VAL A 335 -14.29 10.68 14.69
N GLU A 336 -13.75 9.47 14.77
CA GLU A 336 -12.36 9.19 15.08
C GLU A 336 -11.88 7.92 14.37
N GLY A 337 -10.74 7.96 13.69
CA GLY A 337 -10.19 6.81 12.96
C GLY A 337 -10.74 6.59 11.55
N VAL A 338 -11.55 7.52 11.02
CA VAL A 338 -11.93 7.54 9.60
C VAL A 338 -10.73 8.02 8.77
N LYS A 339 -10.48 7.36 7.64
CA LYS A 339 -9.41 7.71 6.69
C LYS A 339 -9.99 8.06 5.33
N THR A 340 -9.21 8.80 4.56
CA THR A 340 -9.43 9.05 3.14
C THR A 340 -9.07 7.84 2.28
N THR A 341 -9.55 7.79 1.05
CA THR A 341 -9.23 6.71 0.09
C THR A 341 -7.74 6.60 -0.24
N ASP A 342 -6.94 7.65 -0.03
CA ASP A 342 -5.47 7.65 -0.12
C ASP A 342 -4.76 7.36 1.22
N GLY A 343 -5.51 6.90 2.23
CA GLY A 343 -4.99 6.41 3.52
C GLY A 343 -4.69 7.49 4.56
N LYS A 344 -4.96 8.77 4.28
CA LYS A 344 -4.72 9.87 5.24
C LYS A 344 -5.81 9.92 6.30
N ASP A 345 -5.41 10.10 7.56
CA ASP A 345 -6.31 10.27 8.70
C ASP A 345 -7.11 11.56 8.63
N LEU A 346 -8.38 11.48 9.06
CA LEU A 346 -9.17 12.66 9.43
C LEU A 346 -8.84 13.04 10.88
N ALA A 347 -8.74 14.34 11.15
CA ALA A 347 -8.65 14.82 12.52
C ALA A 347 -9.92 14.41 13.30
N LYS A 348 -9.73 14.02 14.57
CA LYS A 348 -10.85 13.71 15.47
C LYS A 348 -11.84 14.88 15.48
N TYR A 349 -13.11 14.56 15.26
CA TYR A 349 -14.19 15.54 15.21
C TYR A 349 -15.25 15.21 16.25
N GLU A 350 -15.61 16.19 17.07
CA GLU A 350 -16.72 16.09 18.02
C GLU A 350 -17.67 17.27 17.83
N GLN A 351 -18.96 16.98 17.68
CA GLN A 351 -19.98 18.02 17.59
C GLN A 351 -21.28 17.51 18.20
N THR A 352 -21.92 18.39 18.98
CA THR A 352 -23.27 18.14 19.48
C THR A 352 -24.27 18.86 18.59
N VAL A 353 -25.29 18.14 18.14
CA VAL A 353 -26.42 18.69 17.35
C VAL A 353 -27.72 18.42 18.09
N THR A 354 -28.71 19.28 17.88
CA THR A 354 -30.06 19.10 18.43
C THR A 354 -30.96 18.62 17.31
N VAL A 355 -31.71 17.56 17.57
CA VAL A 355 -32.66 16.98 16.61
C VAL A 355 -33.83 17.93 16.44
N THR A 356 -34.08 18.36 15.22
CA THR A 356 -35.24 19.18 14.85
C THR A 356 -35.75 18.69 13.51
N ASP A 357 -37.02 18.33 13.45
CA ASP A 357 -37.68 17.91 12.23
C ASP A 357 -38.92 18.80 12.01
N THR A 358 -38.94 19.53 10.90
CA THR A 358 -40.00 20.52 10.58
C THR A 358 -40.44 20.45 9.12
N THR A 359 -39.91 19.49 8.38
CA THR A 359 -40.08 19.36 6.93
C THR A 359 -40.99 18.17 6.65
N ALA A 360 -41.93 18.33 5.72
CA ALA A 360 -42.74 17.20 5.29
C ALA A 360 -41.95 16.34 4.28
N PRO A 361 -42.14 15.02 4.27
CA PRO A 361 -41.49 14.16 3.30
C PRO A 361 -42.09 14.37 1.90
N GLU A 362 -41.28 14.28 0.85
CA GLU A 362 -41.70 14.33 -0.55
C GLU A 362 -41.17 13.13 -1.31
N VAL A 363 -41.96 12.58 -2.25
CA VAL A 363 -41.47 11.57 -3.21
C VAL A 363 -40.77 12.29 -4.37
N THR A 364 -39.48 12.00 -4.52
CA THR A 364 -38.60 12.59 -5.55
C THR A 364 -38.50 11.72 -6.79
N ASP A 365 -38.66 10.40 -6.66
CA ASP A 365 -38.57 9.45 -7.77
C ASP A 365 -39.48 8.23 -7.57
N VAL A 366 -39.99 7.68 -8.68
CA VAL A 366 -40.76 6.43 -8.74
C VAL A 366 -40.14 5.54 -9.80
N LYS A 367 -39.38 4.54 -9.36
CA LYS A 367 -38.68 3.59 -10.22
C LYS A 367 -39.45 2.28 -10.32
N VAL A 368 -39.73 1.83 -11.54
CA VAL A 368 -40.24 0.48 -11.79
C VAL A 368 -39.12 -0.53 -11.56
N LEU A 369 -39.34 -1.48 -10.65
CA LEU A 369 -38.42 -2.60 -10.42
C LEU A 369 -38.90 -3.87 -11.14
N SER A 370 -40.21 -4.13 -11.15
CA SER A 370 -40.87 -5.20 -11.92
C SER A 370 -42.36 -4.91 -12.09
N SER A 371 -43.12 -5.81 -12.74
CA SER A 371 -44.59 -5.73 -12.81
C SER A 371 -45.28 -5.82 -11.45
N LYS A 372 -44.58 -6.29 -10.40
CA LYS A 372 -45.10 -6.36 -9.03
C LYS A 372 -44.36 -5.45 -8.05
N SER A 373 -43.38 -4.65 -8.47
CA SER A 373 -42.72 -3.77 -7.53
C SER A 373 -42.31 -2.40 -8.09
N LEU A 374 -42.55 -1.38 -7.28
CA LEU A 374 -42.09 -0.01 -7.49
C LEU A 374 -41.22 0.42 -6.31
N LYS A 375 -40.14 1.15 -6.58
CA LYS A 375 -39.32 1.81 -5.56
C LYS A 375 -39.63 3.30 -5.59
N LEU A 376 -40.05 3.84 -4.45
CA LEU A 376 -40.22 5.27 -4.24
C LEU A 376 -38.98 5.79 -3.52
N THR A 377 -38.38 6.86 -4.03
CA THR A 377 -37.35 7.62 -3.33
C THR A 377 -38.00 8.84 -2.69
N THR A 378 -37.67 9.10 -1.43
CA THR A 378 -38.26 10.19 -0.63
C THR A 378 -37.18 11.12 -0.09
N THR A 379 -37.56 12.34 0.28
CA THR A 379 -36.64 13.29 0.92
C THR A 379 -36.25 12.86 2.34
N GLU A 380 -37.12 12.10 3.02
CA GLU A 380 -36.94 11.67 4.41
C GLU A 380 -37.59 10.29 4.67
N PRO A 381 -37.09 9.51 5.64
CA PRO A 381 -37.66 8.20 5.98
C PRO A 381 -39.13 8.25 6.39
N ILE A 382 -39.92 7.31 5.87
CA ILE A 382 -41.34 7.13 6.22
C ILE A 382 -41.47 6.21 7.45
N ASP A 383 -42.35 6.56 8.40
CA ASP A 383 -42.59 5.83 9.66
C ASP A 383 -43.87 5.02 9.65
N ALA A 384 -45.00 5.57 9.19
CA ALA A 384 -46.31 4.99 9.52
C ALA A 384 -47.06 4.45 8.29
N LEU A 385 -47.32 3.13 8.30
CA LEU A 385 -48.26 2.43 7.44
C LEU A 385 -48.98 1.34 8.24
N ASN A 386 -50.31 1.26 8.19
CA ASN A 386 -51.09 0.27 8.96
C ASN A 386 -51.87 -0.66 8.01
N PRO A 387 -51.77 -2.00 8.15
CA PRO A 387 -50.84 -2.75 9.01
C PRO A 387 -49.39 -2.58 8.55
N ASP A 388 -48.43 -2.65 9.47
CA ASP A 388 -47.04 -2.30 9.19
C ASP A 388 -46.25 -3.41 8.49
N THR A 389 -46.85 -4.58 8.33
CA THR A 389 -46.21 -5.76 7.73
C THR A 389 -47.17 -6.52 6.82
N GLY A 390 -46.61 -7.19 5.82
CA GLY A 390 -47.34 -8.03 4.86
C GLY A 390 -48.22 -7.26 3.88
N PHE A 391 -48.91 -8.02 3.03
CA PHE A 391 -49.84 -7.49 2.03
C PHE A 391 -51.13 -7.01 2.69
N ALA A 392 -51.48 -5.75 2.46
CA ALA A 392 -52.76 -5.18 2.88
C ALA A 392 -53.29 -4.18 1.87
N VAL A 393 -54.61 -4.05 1.78
CA VAL A 393 -55.25 -2.99 0.99
C VAL A 393 -55.06 -1.68 1.74
N ARG A 394 -54.39 -0.71 1.10
CA ARG A 394 -54.02 0.57 1.72
C ARG A 394 -54.75 1.71 1.01
N THR A 395 -55.28 2.65 1.80
CA THR A 395 -55.91 3.87 1.25
C THR A 395 -54.87 4.87 0.74
N GLU A 396 -53.65 4.77 1.28
CA GLU A 396 -52.50 5.64 1.04
C GLU A 396 -51.86 5.39 -0.32
N VAL A 397 -52.04 4.19 -0.89
CA VAL A 397 -51.43 3.74 -2.14
C VAL A 397 -52.53 3.29 -3.10
N LYS A 398 -52.70 4.01 -4.21
CA LYS A 398 -53.64 3.65 -5.28
C LYS A 398 -52.94 3.53 -6.61
N VAL A 399 -53.30 2.49 -7.36
CA VAL A 399 -52.90 2.34 -8.76
C VAL A 399 -54.15 2.53 -9.61
N ASP A 400 -54.10 3.45 -10.56
CA ASP A 400 -55.22 3.84 -11.44
C ASP A 400 -56.51 4.19 -10.68
N GLY A 401 -56.34 4.86 -9.53
CA GLY A 401 -57.44 5.27 -8.65
C GLY A 401 -57.99 4.19 -7.73
N VAL A 402 -57.47 2.95 -7.79
CA VAL A 402 -57.93 1.81 -6.99
C VAL A 402 -56.92 1.47 -5.89
N SER A 403 -57.41 1.28 -4.65
CA SER A 403 -56.59 0.74 -3.56
C SER A 403 -56.30 -0.74 -3.79
N VAL A 404 -55.02 -1.10 -3.84
CA VAL A 404 -54.55 -2.46 -4.13
C VAL A 404 -53.87 -3.08 -2.91
N PRO A 405 -53.88 -4.42 -2.76
CA PRO A 405 -53.06 -5.10 -1.77
C PRO A 405 -51.57 -4.88 -2.05
N VAL A 406 -50.90 -4.19 -1.14
CA VAL A 406 -49.47 -3.86 -1.26
C VAL A 406 -48.75 -4.15 0.06
N GLU A 407 -47.66 -4.88 -0.02
CA GLU A 407 -46.66 -4.99 1.04
C GLU A 407 -45.67 -3.83 0.87
N VAL A 408 -45.35 -3.17 1.98
CA VAL A 408 -44.47 -2.00 1.95
C VAL A 408 -43.20 -2.29 2.74
N VAL A 409 -42.06 -2.17 2.07
CA VAL A 409 -40.74 -2.38 2.65
C VAL A 409 -40.00 -1.06 2.65
N ARG A 410 -39.73 -0.53 3.84
CA ARG A 410 -39.12 0.81 4.01
C ARG A 410 -37.62 0.69 4.23
N ASP A 411 -36.85 1.63 3.68
CA ASP A 411 -35.43 1.75 3.92
C ASP A 411 -35.01 3.16 4.33
N ALA A 412 -34.63 3.31 5.61
CA ALA A 412 -34.24 4.60 6.16
C ALA A 412 -32.79 5.00 5.80
N SER A 413 -31.93 4.07 5.35
CA SER A 413 -30.59 4.41 4.86
C SER A 413 -30.59 5.00 3.45
N ASP A 414 -31.58 4.62 2.65
CA ASP A 414 -31.75 5.04 1.25
C ASP A 414 -32.95 5.98 1.07
N ASN A 415 -33.60 6.39 2.17
CA ASN A 415 -34.87 7.12 2.18
C ASN A 415 -35.87 6.58 1.15
N SER A 416 -36.01 5.26 1.06
CA SER A 416 -36.79 4.61 0.01
C SER A 416 -37.89 3.71 0.56
N VAL A 417 -38.92 3.52 -0.26
CA VAL A 417 -40.07 2.68 0.04
C VAL A 417 -40.33 1.79 -1.16
N VAL A 418 -40.18 0.48 -0.97
CA VAL A 418 -40.52 -0.53 -1.98
C VAL A 418 -41.97 -0.95 -1.77
N LEU A 419 -42.77 -0.77 -2.80
CA LEU A 419 -44.15 -1.21 -2.88
C LEU A 419 -44.20 -2.55 -3.64
N ASN A 420 -44.47 -3.64 -2.94
CA ASN A 420 -44.67 -4.97 -3.53
C ASN A 420 -46.18 -5.21 -3.69
N PHE A 421 -46.65 -5.41 -4.92
CA PHE A 421 -48.07 -5.69 -5.22
C PHE A 421 -48.36 -7.18 -5.16
N GLY A 422 -49.52 -7.55 -4.61
CA GLY A 422 -49.92 -8.96 -4.52
C GLY A 422 -50.13 -9.60 -5.90
N GLN A 423 -50.51 -8.79 -6.89
CA GLN A 423 -50.77 -9.18 -8.27
C GLN A 423 -49.90 -8.34 -9.22
N SER A 424 -49.55 -8.89 -10.38
CA SER A 424 -48.85 -8.13 -11.44
C SER A 424 -49.73 -7.04 -12.00
N LEU A 425 -49.15 -5.86 -12.18
CA LEU A 425 -49.70 -4.78 -12.98
C LEU A 425 -49.60 -5.14 -14.46
N SER A 426 -50.55 -4.67 -15.26
CA SER A 426 -50.56 -4.92 -16.72
C SER A 426 -49.42 -4.18 -17.42
N VAL A 427 -49.04 -4.61 -18.62
CA VAL A 427 -48.13 -3.85 -19.49
C VAL A 427 -48.85 -2.58 -19.98
N GLY A 428 -48.21 -1.43 -19.85
CA GLY A 428 -48.78 -0.13 -20.25
C GLY A 428 -48.51 1.00 -19.27
N GLU A 429 -49.11 2.16 -19.52
CA GLU A 429 -49.07 3.31 -18.61
C GLU A 429 -50.03 3.12 -17.43
N HIS A 430 -49.54 3.50 -16.25
CA HIS A 430 -50.26 3.45 -14.99
C HIS A 430 -50.04 4.74 -14.20
N LYS A 431 -50.94 5.02 -13.25
CA LYS A 431 -50.81 6.13 -12.30
C LYS A 431 -50.74 5.63 -10.87
N LEU A 432 -49.66 5.98 -10.17
CA LEU A 432 -49.50 5.76 -8.74
C LEU A 432 -49.92 7.04 -8.00
N ALA A 433 -51.00 6.97 -7.23
CA ALA A 433 -51.36 8.02 -6.29
C ALA A 433 -50.87 7.66 -4.89
N ILE A 434 -50.05 8.53 -4.31
CA ILE A 434 -49.56 8.42 -2.94
C ILE A 434 -50.18 9.54 -2.11
N SER A 435 -50.72 9.18 -0.94
CA SER A 435 -51.34 10.12 0.01
C SER A 435 -51.18 9.62 1.44
N GLY A 436 -51.17 10.53 2.41
CA GLY A 436 -51.31 10.17 3.83
C GLY A 436 -50.14 9.44 4.51
N LEU A 437 -49.09 9.04 3.78
CA LEU A 437 -47.84 8.51 4.36
C LEU A 437 -47.20 9.54 5.29
N LYS A 438 -46.68 9.11 6.44
CA LYS A 438 -46.05 10.00 7.42
C LYS A 438 -44.59 9.65 7.65
N ASP A 439 -43.77 10.67 7.86
CA ASP A 439 -42.43 10.50 8.42
C ASP A 439 -42.47 10.19 9.93
N TYR A 440 -41.29 10.12 10.54
CA TYR A 440 -41.10 9.86 11.97
C TYR A 440 -41.47 11.05 12.87
N ALA A 441 -41.62 12.27 12.33
CA ALA A 441 -42.17 13.43 13.03
C ALA A 441 -43.70 13.55 12.92
N GLY A 442 -44.33 12.71 12.10
CA GLY A 442 -45.76 12.69 11.84
C GLY A 442 -46.22 13.65 10.74
N PHE A 443 -45.32 14.33 10.01
CA PHE A 443 -45.70 15.12 8.85
C PHE A 443 -46.11 14.22 7.70
N LYS A 444 -47.17 14.62 7.00
CA LYS A 444 -47.73 13.85 5.90
C LYS A 444 -47.11 14.28 4.58
N ILE A 445 -46.86 13.30 3.72
CA ILE A 445 -46.59 13.57 2.31
C ILE A 445 -47.78 14.29 1.66
N ALA A 446 -47.48 15.22 0.76
CA ALA A 446 -48.49 15.86 -0.07
C ALA A 446 -49.10 14.86 -1.07
N ASP A 447 -50.42 14.90 -1.21
CA ASP A 447 -51.13 14.04 -2.16
C ASP A 447 -50.65 14.33 -3.59
N LYS A 448 -50.12 13.31 -4.26
CA LYS A 448 -49.55 13.45 -5.61
C LYS A 448 -49.72 12.17 -6.43
N GLU A 449 -49.97 12.36 -7.73
CA GLU A 449 -49.97 11.29 -8.72
C GLU A 449 -48.65 11.28 -9.50
N PHE A 450 -48.13 10.07 -9.74
CA PHE A 450 -46.95 9.80 -10.55
C PHE A 450 -47.34 8.86 -11.69
N SER A 451 -47.03 9.24 -12.93
CA SER A 451 -47.16 8.34 -14.07
C SER A 451 -45.94 7.44 -14.19
N PHE A 452 -46.15 6.16 -14.45
CA PHE A 452 -45.10 5.19 -14.72
C PHE A 452 -45.57 4.20 -15.79
N THR A 453 -44.64 3.51 -16.44
CA THR A 453 -44.95 2.54 -17.50
C THR A 453 -44.37 1.18 -17.14
N ILE A 454 -45.20 0.14 -17.17
CA ILE A 454 -44.74 -1.26 -17.11
C ILE A 454 -44.46 -1.73 -18.53
N ALA A 455 -43.21 -2.08 -18.82
CA ALA A 455 -42.83 -2.73 -20.07
C ALA A 455 -43.06 -4.24 -19.97
N ALA A 456 -43.23 -4.91 -21.11
CA ALA A 456 -43.24 -6.37 -21.14
C ALA A 456 -41.82 -6.88 -20.87
N ASP A 457 -41.68 -7.76 -19.88
CA ASP A 457 -40.42 -8.44 -19.58
C ASP A 457 -40.45 -9.88 -20.09
N THR A 458 -39.46 -10.22 -20.91
CA THR A 458 -39.27 -11.56 -21.46
C THR A 458 -37.83 -12.07 -21.25
N THR A 459 -37.04 -11.35 -20.46
CA THR A 459 -35.62 -11.64 -20.23
C THR A 459 -35.42 -12.26 -18.86
N ALA A 460 -34.56 -13.26 -18.76
CA ALA A 460 -34.22 -13.85 -17.46
C ALA A 460 -33.18 -12.99 -16.71
N PRO A 461 -33.15 -13.04 -15.37
CA PRO A 461 -32.15 -12.34 -14.57
C PRO A 461 -30.72 -12.70 -14.96
N THR A 462 -29.86 -11.68 -15.01
CA THR A 462 -28.42 -11.83 -15.21
C THR A 462 -27.66 -11.23 -14.05
N VAL A 463 -26.48 -11.78 -13.72
CA VAL A 463 -25.56 -11.16 -12.75
C VAL A 463 -24.85 -9.98 -13.40
N THR A 464 -25.03 -8.78 -12.85
CA THR A 464 -24.41 -7.54 -13.33
C THR A 464 -23.14 -7.18 -12.57
N ALA A 465 -23.05 -7.57 -11.30
CA ALA A 465 -21.87 -7.36 -10.47
C ALA A 465 -21.73 -8.45 -9.40
N ALA A 466 -20.51 -8.74 -8.97
CA ALA A 466 -20.24 -9.53 -7.78
C ALA A 466 -18.99 -9.00 -7.07
N LYS A 467 -19.00 -8.98 -5.74
CA LYS A 467 -17.93 -8.46 -4.89
C LYS A 467 -17.65 -9.45 -3.75
N VAL A 468 -16.37 -9.80 -3.55
CA VAL A 468 -15.95 -10.49 -2.32
C VAL A 468 -15.90 -9.45 -1.21
N VAL A 469 -16.67 -9.66 -0.14
CA VAL A 469 -16.65 -8.78 1.05
C VAL A 469 -15.56 -9.24 2.02
N ASP A 470 -15.48 -10.55 2.26
CA ASP A 470 -14.45 -11.22 3.03
C ASP A 470 -14.34 -12.70 2.62
N ALA A 471 -13.44 -13.48 3.23
CA ALA A 471 -13.23 -14.90 2.91
C ALA A 471 -14.49 -15.78 3.04
N ASN A 472 -15.52 -15.31 3.76
CA ASN A 472 -16.76 -16.03 4.02
C ASN A 472 -17.96 -15.44 3.26
N THR A 473 -17.83 -14.26 2.65
CA THR A 473 -18.98 -13.46 2.22
C THR A 473 -18.79 -12.89 0.80
N VAL A 474 -19.77 -13.13 -0.08
CA VAL A 474 -19.83 -12.57 -1.44
C VAL A 474 -21.18 -11.90 -1.67
N GLU A 475 -21.16 -10.67 -2.17
CA GLU A 475 -22.35 -9.98 -2.64
C GLU A 475 -22.50 -10.11 -4.16
N VAL A 476 -23.72 -10.35 -4.61
CA VAL A 476 -24.07 -10.56 -6.03
C VAL A 476 -25.25 -9.65 -6.37
N THR A 477 -25.09 -8.86 -7.42
CA THR A 477 -26.12 -7.97 -7.96
C THR A 477 -26.70 -8.58 -9.23
N PHE A 478 -28.02 -8.68 -9.30
CA PHE A 478 -28.76 -9.11 -10.48
C PHE A 478 -29.32 -7.91 -11.27
N SER A 479 -29.64 -8.12 -12.55
CA SER A 479 -30.22 -7.10 -13.46
C SER A 479 -31.57 -6.56 -13.00
N GLU A 480 -32.28 -7.36 -12.19
CA GLU A 480 -33.68 -7.15 -11.81
C GLU A 480 -34.01 -7.93 -10.53
N PRO A 481 -35.17 -7.67 -9.88
CA PRO A 481 -35.58 -8.42 -8.69
C PRO A 481 -35.75 -9.91 -8.96
N VAL A 482 -35.09 -10.73 -8.15
CA VAL A 482 -35.16 -12.20 -8.24
C VAL A 482 -36.24 -12.72 -7.30
N SER A 483 -37.15 -13.56 -7.80
CA SER A 483 -38.16 -14.25 -6.98
C SER A 483 -37.68 -15.60 -6.47
N ASN A 484 -36.80 -16.26 -7.21
CA ASN A 484 -36.17 -17.52 -6.83
C ASN A 484 -34.71 -17.56 -7.28
N ILE A 485 -33.77 -17.74 -6.36
CA ILE A 485 -32.33 -17.75 -6.69
C ILE A 485 -31.86 -19.06 -7.36
N GLY A 486 -32.74 -20.04 -7.52
CA GLY A 486 -32.43 -21.32 -8.15
C GLY A 486 -31.24 -22.00 -7.48
N THR A 487 -30.20 -22.24 -8.27
CA THR A 487 -28.91 -22.75 -7.82
C THR A 487 -27.82 -21.74 -8.16
N VAL A 488 -27.08 -21.25 -7.16
CA VAL A 488 -25.92 -20.37 -7.31
C VAL A 488 -24.69 -21.06 -6.71
N THR A 489 -23.63 -21.24 -7.47
CA THR A 489 -22.37 -21.86 -7.00
C THR A 489 -21.25 -20.84 -7.01
N ILE A 490 -20.63 -20.60 -5.85
CA ILE A 490 -19.52 -19.66 -5.67
C ILE A 490 -18.32 -20.45 -5.16
N ALA A 491 -17.21 -20.42 -5.88
CA ALA A 491 -15.98 -21.14 -5.51
C ALA A 491 -16.21 -22.63 -5.15
N GLY A 492 -17.14 -23.30 -5.86
CA GLY A 492 -17.51 -24.70 -5.63
C GLY A 492 -18.56 -24.94 -4.53
N THR A 493 -18.87 -23.94 -3.71
CA THR A 493 -19.97 -24.03 -2.73
C THR A 493 -21.30 -23.69 -3.41
N GLN A 494 -22.26 -24.63 -3.37
CA GLN A 494 -23.58 -24.46 -3.96
C GLN A 494 -24.59 -23.90 -2.94
N PHE A 495 -25.30 -22.85 -3.33
CA PHE A 495 -26.43 -22.22 -2.62
C PHE A 495 -27.72 -22.45 -3.40
N THR A 496 -28.83 -22.57 -2.66
CA THR A 496 -30.16 -22.81 -3.20
C THR A 496 -31.19 -21.94 -2.50
N GLN A 497 -32.41 -21.90 -3.03
CA GLN A 497 -33.50 -21.12 -2.43
C GLN A 497 -33.77 -21.43 -0.95
N SER A 498 -33.47 -22.64 -0.46
CA SER A 498 -33.63 -22.98 0.96
C SER A 498 -32.62 -22.31 1.89
N ASP A 499 -31.50 -21.82 1.35
CA ASP A 499 -30.49 -21.09 2.13
C ASP A 499 -30.90 -19.62 2.36
N VAL A 500 -31.91 -19.11 1.64
CA VAL A 500 -32.41 -17.74 1.79
C VAL A 500 -33.16 -17.60 3.12
N GLY A 501 -32.65 -16.75 4.02
CA GLY A 501 -33.22 -16.55 5.35
C GLY A 501 -32.97 -17.71 6.34
N ALA A 502 -32.11 -18.68 6.00
CA ALA A 502 -31.71 -19.74 6.91
C ALA A 502 -30.91 -19.20 8.11
N LEU A 503 -30.99 -19.89 9.25
CA LEU A 503 -30.16 -19.61 10.44
C LEU A 503 -29.01 -20.63 10.48
N GLY A 504 -27.80 -20.24 10.11
CA GLY A 504 -26.64 -21.13 10.07
C GLY A 504 -25.35 -20.44 9.56
N ALA A 505 -24.28 -21.21 9.38
CA ALA A 505 -23.04 -20.70 8.80
C ALA A 505 -23.17 -20.44 7.28
N LYS A 506 -24.01 -21.24 6.61
CA LYS A 506 -24.35 -21.11 5.20
C LYS A 506 -25.70 -20.41 5.07
N THR A 507 -25.70 -19.18 4.56
CA THR A 507 -26.92 -18.35 4.49
C THR A 507 -26.91 -17.48 3.24
N VAL A 508 -28.11 -17.10 2.80
CA VAL A 508 -28.31 -16.08 1.77
C VAL A 508 -29.28 -15.04 2.32
N SER A 509 -28.92 -13.76 2.24
CA SER A 509 -29.83 -12.64 2.50
C SER A 509 -29.98 -11.78 1.26
N ALA A 510 -31.14 -11.16 1.10
CA ALA A 510 -31.41 -10.23 0.01
C ALA A 510 -31.56 -8.81 0.56
N ASN A 511 -31.17 -7.82 -0.23
CA ASN A 511 -31.60 -6.44 0.02
C ASN A 511 -33.12 -6.31 -0.14
N LYS A 512 -33.68 -5.18 0.29
CA LYS A 512 -35.13 -4.93 0.27
C LYS A 512 -35.72 -4.95 -1.15
N ASP A 513 -34.93 -4.54 -2.14
CA ASP A 513 -35.30 -4.52 -3.57
C ASP A 513 -35.19 -5.93 -4.23
N LYS A 514 -34.61 -6.92 -3.54
CA LYS A 514 -34.28 -8.27 -4.05
C LYS A 514 -33.42 -8.28 -5.32
N THR A 515 -32.58 -7.27 -5.49
CA THR A 515 -31.61 -7.14 -6.59
C THR A 515 -30.19 -7.49 -6.16
N VAL A 516 -29.87 -7.35 -4.88
CA VAL A 516 -28.57 -7.69 -4.30
C VAL A 516 -28.75 -8.82 -3.30
N TYR A 517 -27.95 -9.87 -3.43
CA TYR A 517 -27.95 -11.01 -2.54
C TYR A 517 -26.56 -11.18 -1.92
N THR A 518 -26.51 -11.32 -0.60
CA THR A 518 -25.31 -11.60 0.19
C THR A 518 -25.27 -13.10 0.49
N PHE A 519 -24.27 -13.78 -0.05
CA PHE A 519 -24.02 -15.20 0.15
C PHE A 519 -22.92 -15.37 1.19
N LYS A 520 -23.20 -16.13 2.25
CA LYS A 520 -22.27 -16.35 3.35
C LYS A 520 -22.07 -17.84 3.59
N ASN A 521 -20.81 -18.28 3.70
CA ASN A 521 -20.43 -19.61 4.16
C ASN A 521 -19.03 -19.56 4.79
N THR A 522 -18.75 -20.37 5.82
CA THR A 522 -17.40 -20.45 6.38
C THR A 522 -16.42 -21.01 5.36
N GLY A 523 -15.31 -20.29 5.10
CA GLY A 523 -14.32 -20.66 4.10
C GLY A 523 -14.87 -20.65 2.68
N LEU A 524 -15.85 -19.78 2.38
CA LEU A 524 -16.47 -19.68 1.06
C LEU A 524 -15.42 -19.47 -0.04
N ILE A 525 -14.41 -18.65 0.21
CA ILE A 525 -13.24 -18.45 -0.64
C ILE A 525 -12.00 -18.98 0.09
N SER A 526 -11.32 -19.98 -0.48
CA SER A 526 -10.05 -20.51 0.04
C SER A 526 -8.97 -19.42 0.13
N SER A 527 -8.11 -19.42 1.15
CA SER A 527 -7.03 -18.43 1.29
C SER A 527 -6.06 -18.47 0.10
N LEU A 528 -5.67 -17.31 -0.41
CA LEU A 528 -4.98 -17.20 -1.69
C LEU A 528 -3.50 -16.88 -1.47
N GLY A 529 -2.61 -17.77 -1.91
CA GLY A 529 -1.16 -17.58 -1.80
C GLY A 529 -0.64 -16.35 -2.56
N LEU A 530 0.58 -15.92 -2.25
CA LEU A 530 1.23 -14.69 -2.73
C LEU A 530 1.33 -14.53 -4.27
N GLY A 531 1.05 -15.57 -5.05
CA GLY A 531 1.05 -15.54 -6.53
C GLY A 531 -0.32 -15.73 -7.21
N ALA A 532 -1.42 -15.87 -6.47
CA ALA A 532 -2.72 -16.16 -7.07
C ALA A 532 -3.43 -14.88 -7.55
N LEU A 533 -3.71 -14.78 -8.85
CA LEU A 533 -4.76 -13.88 -9.39
C LEU A 533 -6.09 -14.62 -9.29
N VAL A 534 -7.01 -14.10 -8.50
CA VAL A 534 -8.15 -14.90 -8.04
C VAL A 534 -9.38 -14.43 -8.76
N GLU A 535 -9.45 -14.89 -10.00
CA GLU A 535 -10.71 -14.90 -10.73
C GLU A 535 -11.66 -15.86 -10.00
N VAL A 536 -12.60 -15.30 -9.25
CA VAL A 536 -13.68 -16.05 -8.62
C VAL A 536 -14.74 -16.30 -9.69
N GLN A 537 -15.09 -17.58 -9.86
CA GLN A 537 -16.17 -17.99 -10.74
C GLN A 537 -17.45 -18.14 -9.93
N LEU A 538 -18.49 -17.43 -10.35
CA LEU A 538 -19.87 -17.61 -9.92
C LEU A 538 -20.63 -18.29 -11.06
N LYS A 539 -21.32 -19.39 -10.74
CA LYS A 539 -22.21 -20.08 -11.66
C LYS A 539 -23.64 -19.99 -11.15
N TYR A 540 -24.61 -19.80 -12.04
CA TYR A 540 -26.01 -19.72 -11.64
C TYR A 540 -26.92 -20.36 -12.67
N GLN A 541 -27.96 -21.03 -12.21
CA GLN A 541 -28.97 -21.71 -13.04
C GLN A 541 -30.33 -21.66 -12.35
N ASN A 542 -31.41 -21.58 -13.14
CA ASN A 542 -32.79 -21.53 -12.67
C ASN A 542 -33.09 -20.33 -11.75
N VAL A 543 -32.28 -19.27 -11.83
CA VAL A 543 -32.61 -17.97 -11.23
C VAL A 543 -33.81 -17.43 -12.00
N THR A 544 -34.87 -17.11 -11.27
CA THR A 544 -36.18 -16.71 -11.82
C THR A 544 -36.52 -15.31 -11.34
N ASP A 545 -36.90 -14.42 -12.26
CA ASP A 545 -37.39 -13.08 -11.95
C ASP A 545 -38.81 -13.13 -11.34
N VAL A 546 -39.45 -11.97 -11.22
CA VAL A 546 -40.83 -11.85 -10.72
C VAL A 546 -41.88 -12.23 -11.77
N GLU A 547 -41.57 -12.08 -13.05
CA GLU A 547 -42.41 -12.36 -14.22
C GLU A 547 -42.42 -13.85 -14.63
N GLY A 548 -41.51 -14.65 -14.07
CA GLY A 548 -41.33 -16.08 -14.32
C GLY A 548 -40.29 -16.40 -15.39
N ASN A 549 -39.57 -15.42 -15.94
CA ASN A 549 -38.45 -15.69 -16.85
C ASN A 549 -37.29 -16.27 -16.04
N LYS A 550 -36.66 -17.32 -16.59
CA LYS A 550 -35.58 -18.04 -15.91
C LYS A 550 -34.46 -18.43 -16.85
N ASN A 551 -33.24 -18.45 -16.35
CA ASN A 551 -32.10 -18.98 -17.09
C ASN A 551 -32.09 -20.52 -16.97
N THR A 552 -32.54 -21.21 -18.03
CA THR A 552 -32.60 -22.68 -18.09
C THR A 552 -31.24 -23.34 -18.29
N THR A 553 -30.25 -22.60 -18.75
CA THR A 553 -28.85 -23.03 -18.91
C THR A 553 -27.97 -22.43 -17.82
N GLU A 554 -26.95 -23.17 -17.37
CA GLU A 554 -25.97 -22.65 -16.41
C GLU A 554 -25.22 -21.46 -17.02
N GLN A 555 -25.29 -20.33 -16.33
CA GLN A 555 -24.58 -19.10 -16.66
C GLN A 555 -23.33 -18.99 -15.79
N THR A 556 -22.30 -18.33 -16.31
CA THR A 556 -21.03 -18.11 -15.59
C THR A 556 -20.70 -16.62 -15.56
N PHE A 557 -20.45 -16.09 -14.37
CA PHE A 557 -19.94 -14.75 -14.14
C PHE A 557 -18.56 -14.84 -13.47
N LYS A 558 -17.60 -14.08 -13.98
CA LYS A 558 -16.22 -14.05 -13.48
C LYS A 558 -15.92 -12.67 -12.92
N PHE A 559 -15.35 -12.63 -11.73
CA PHE A 559 -14.97 -11.40 -11.06
C PHE A 559 -13.68 -11.61 -10.27
N LYS A 560 -13.06 -10.54 -9.78
CA LYS A 560 -11.81 -10.61 -9.02
C LYS A 560 -12.08 -10.22 -7.57
N ALA A 561 -11.44 -10.94 -6.65
CA ALA A 561 -11.33 -10.46 -5.28
C ALA A 561 -10.36 -9.26 -5.22
N GLU A 562 -10.61 -8.31 -4.30
CA GLU A 562 -9.66 -7.23 -4.05
C GLU A 562 -8.35 -7.80 -3.46
N ASP A 563 -7.23 -7.34 -3.99
CA ASP A 563 -5.89 -7.79 -3.59
C ASP A 563 -5.37 -6.92 -2.43
N ASP A 564 -5.78 -7.27 -1.20
CA ASP A 564 -5.26 -6.64 0.00
C ASP A 564 -3.93 -7.29 0.40
N THR A 565 -2.84 -6.53 0.29
CA THR A 565 -1.48 -6.97 0.66
C THR A 565 -0.97 -6.26 1.91
N THR A 566 -1.83 -5.46 2.55
CA THR A 566 -1.46 -4.76 3.77
C THR A 566 -1.57 -5.70 4.96
N VAL A 567 -0.55 -5.71 5.83
CA VAL A 567 -0.59 -6.47 7.08
C VAL A 567 -1.29 -5.64 8.15
N PRO A 568 -2.08 -6.27 9.05
CA PRO A 568 -2.70 -5.54 10.15
C PRO A 568 -1.64 -5.05 11.13
N THR A 569 -1.83 -3.84 11.67
CA THR A 569 -1.00 -3.30 12.75
C THR A 569 -1.73 -3.42 14.07
N VAL A 570 -0.96 -3.57 15.16
CA VAL A 570 -1.50 -3.67 16.52
C VAL A 570 -0.98 -2.53 17.38
N THR A 571 -1.89 -1.88 18.09
CA THR A 571 -1.57 -0.86 19.10
C THR A 571 -2.04 -1.33 20.47
N LEU A 572 -1.20 -1.16 21.49
CA LEU A 572 -1.52 -1.52 22.87
C LEU A 572 -1.91 -0.29 23.68
N ASN A 573 -2.98 -0.42 24.47
CA ASN A 573 -3.43 0.62 25.39
C ASN A 573 -3.72 0.00 26.76
N LEU A 574 -2.92 0.35 27.76
CA LEU A 574 -3.11 -0.12 29.14
C LEU A 574 -3.99 0.85 29.93
N LYS A 575 -5.08 0.33 30.49
CA LYS A 575 -6.00 1.09 31.34
C LYS A 575 -5.48 1.24 32.77
N THR A 576 -6.12 2.11 33.55
CA THR A 576 -5.71 2.42 34.94
C THR A 576 -5.86 1.26 35.92
N ASP A 577 -6.69 0.28 35.60
CA ASP A 577 -6.92 -0.98 36.33
C ASP A 577 -6.04 -2.13 35.81
N ASN A 578 -5.00 -1.83 35.02
CA ASN A 578 -4.12 -2.78 34.34
C ASN A 578 -4.82 -3.69 33.30
N THR A 579 -6.05 -3.37 32.87
CA THR A 579 -6.69 -4.01 31.70
C THR A 579 -5.96 -3.60 30.42
N LEU A 580 -5.63 -4.56 29.54
CA LEU A 580 -4.94 -4.30 28.28
C LEU A 580 -5.94 -4.31 27.11
N GLU A 581 -6.02 -3.20 26.39
CA GLU A 581 -6.70 -3.12 25.10
C GLU A 581 -5.69 -3.32 23.97
N VAL A 582 -5.97 -4.28 23.10
CA VAL A 582 -5.22 -4.58 21.88
C VAL A 582 -6.07 -4.11 20.71
N LEU A 583 -5.65 -3.04 20.03
CA LEU A 583 -6.37 -2.43 18.90
C LEU A 583 -5.73 -2.87 17.59
N TYR A 584 -6.55 -3.29 16.63
CA TYR A 584 -6.12 -3.72 15.30
C TYR A 584 -6.48 -2.65 14.26
N SER A 585 -5.61 -2.36 13.29
CA SER A 585 -5.90 -1.38 12.23
C SER A 585 -7.05 -1.79 11.31
N GLU A 586 -7.36 -3.07 11.26
CA GLU A 586 -8.40 -3.67 10.42
C GLU A 586 -9.03 -4.89 11.11
N SER A 587 -10.10 -5.41 10.52
CA SER A 587 -10.73 -6.64 11.00
C SER A 587 -9.77 -7.81 10.81
N VAL A 588 -9.64 -8.66 11.82
CA VAL A 588 -8.73 -9.81 11.80
C VAL A 588 -9.50 -11.12 11.77
N SER A 589 -9.08 -12.04 10.91
CA SER A 589 -9.57 -13.43 10.91
C SER A 589 -8.97 -14.23 12.06
N ASN A 590 -7.76 -13.86 12.47
CA ASN A 590 -7.09 -14.38 13.66
C ASN A 590 -6.55 -13.22 14.50
N ALA A 591 -7.07 -13.07 15.72
CA ALA A 591 -6.62 -12.05 16.67
C ALA A 591 -5.22 -12.33 17.26
N GLY A 592 -4.65 -13.50 17.00
CA GLY A 592 -3.34 -13.91 17.46
C GLY A 592 -3.33 -14.42 18.90
N THR A 593 -2.13 -14.55 19.45
CA THR A 593 -1.87 -14.96 20.82
C THR A 593 -1.01 -13.93 21.54
N ILE A 594 -1.18 -13.80 22.85
CA ILE A 594 -0.40 -12.91 23.70
C ILE A 594 0.49 -13.71 24.65
N THR A 595 1.76 -13.33 24.71
CA THR A 595 2.74 -13.81 25.69
C THR A 595 3.19 -12.63 26.53
N VAL A 596 3.21 -12.80 27.86
CA VAL A 596 3.64 -11.78 28.82
C VAL A 596 4.87 -12.29 29.54
N LYS A 597 5.94 -11.48 29.54
CA LYS A 597 7.18 -11.73 30.27
C LYS A 597 7.40 -10.65 31.30
N ASP A 598 7.92 -11.01 32.47
CA ASP A 598 8.39 -10.05 33.45
C ASP A 598 9.72 -9.40 33.02
N SER A 599 10.23 -8.47 33.84
CA SER A 599 11.48 -7.75 33.57
C SER A 599 12.74 -8.64 33.55
N LYS A 600 12.64 -9.88 34.03
CA LYS A 600 13.72 -10.88 34.01
C LYS A 600 13.61 -11.82 32.81
N GLY A 601 12.60 -11.64 31.96
CA GLY A 601 12.31 -12.51 30.83
C GLY A 601 11.54 -13.77 31.19
N THR A 602 11.12 -13.95 32.46
CA THR A 602 10.29 -15.08 32.87
C THR A 602 8.90 -14.94 32.26
N VAL A 603 8.45 -15.99 31.58
CA VAL A 603 7.11 -16.03 30.95
C VAL A 603 6.06 -16.20 32.05
N LEU A 604 5.19 -15.20 32.21
CA LEU A 604 4.02 -15.27 33.10
C LEU A 604 2.83 -15.89 32.39
N VAL A 605 2.56 -15.42 31.17
CA VAL A 605 1.49 -15.92 30.32
C VAL A 605 2.10 -16.36 29.01
N ASN A 606 1.81 -17.60 28.60
CA ASN A 606 2.35 -18.19 27.38
C ASN A 606 1.23 -18.37 26.36
N LYS A 607 1.28 -17.64 25.25
CA LYS A 607 0.39 -17.77 24.09
C LYS A 607 -1.11 -17.88 24.42
N LEU A 608 -1.60 -16.99 25.29
CA LEU A 608 -3.04 -16.87 25.54
C LEU A 608 -3.75 -16.43 24.25
N ALA A 609 -4.81 -17.13 23.85
CA ALA A 609 -5.57 -16.79 22.64
C ALA A 609 -6.34 -15.47 22.81
N LEU A 610 -6.11 -14.51 21.92
CA LEU A 610 -6.82 -13.22 21.95
C LEU A 610 -8.22 -13.30 21.36
N SER A 611 -8.54 -14.36 20.62
CA SER A 611 -9.86 -14.57 20.00
C SER A 611 -11.01 -14.58 21.01
N THR A 612 -10.78 -15.06 22.24
CA THR A 612 -11.77 -15.06 23.34
C THR A 612 -12.15 -13.65 23.80
N TYR A 613 -11.26 -12.68 23.59
CA TYR A 613 -11.41 -11.29 24.03
C TYR A 613 -11.70 -10.33 22.88
N TYR A 614 -11.66 -10.81 21.63
CA TYR A 614 -11.74 -10.02 20.41
C TYR A 614 -13.19 -9.71 20.02
N ASN A 615 -13.46 -8.42 19.78
CA ASN A 615 -14.67 -7.93 19.17
C ASN A 615 -14.35 -7.44 17.75
N SER A 616 -14.93 -8.10 16.74
CA SER A 616 -14.69 -7.77 15.32
C SER A 616 -15.30 -6.44 14.89
N THR A 617 -16.38 -5.98 15.52
CA THR A 617 -17.00 -4.68 15.26
C THR A 617 -16.10 -3.53 15.71
N ASP A 618 -15.49 -3.69 16.89
CA ASP A 618 -14.61 -2.69 17.48
C ASP A 618 -13.14 -2.83 17.05
N LYS A 619 -12.80 -3.90 16.31
CA LYS A 619 -11.42 -4.27 15.94
C LYS A 619 -10.51 -4.22 17.18
N LYS A 620 -10.98 -4.76 18.30
CA LYS A 620 -10.33 -4.62 19.60
C LYS A 620 -10.45 -5.91 20.42
N ALA A 621 -9.36 -6.35 21.03
CA ALA A 621 -9.38 -7.33 22.11
C ALA A 621 -9.19 -6.65 23.46
N THR A 622 -10.06 -6.93 24.44
CA THR A 622 -9.96 -6.37 25.79
C THR A 622 -9.63 -7.48 26.78
N VAL A 623 -8.36 -7.53 27.20
CA VAL A 623 -7.82 -8.59 28.04
C VAL A 623 -7.73 -8.10 29.49
N PRO A 624 -8.46 -8.73 30.43
CA PRO A 624 -8.47 -8.30 31.82
C PRO A 624 -7.13 -8.58 32.51
N ALA A 625 -6.80 -7.79 33.54
CA ALA A 625 -5.55 -7.90 34.30
C ALA A 625 -5.29 -9.32 34.85
N SER A 626 -6.33 -10.02 35.29
CA SER A 626 -6.23 -11.40 35.82
C SER A 626 -5.79 -12.41 34.76
N ALA A 627 -6.26 -12.28 33.51
CA ALA A 627 -5.84 -13.15 32.41
C ALA A 627 -4.37 -12.92 32.03
N LEU A 628 -3.82 -11.73 32.34
CA LEU A 628 -2.44 -11.35 32.12
C LEU A 628 -1.54 -11.58 33.36
N GLN A 629 -2.11 -12.04 34.48
CA GLN A 629 -1.46 -12.14 35.79
C GLN A 629 -0.85 -10.81 36.27
N PHE A 630 -1.52 -9.70 35.93
CA PHE A 630 -1.22 -8.37 36.45
C PHE A 630 -2.01 -8.06 37.73
N ASP A 631 -2.91 -8.94 38.14
CA ASP A 631 -3.62 -8.84 39.41
C ASP A 631 -2.70 -9.12 40.59
N ASN A 632 -2.85 -8.34 41.66
CA ASN A 632 -2.06 -8.46 42.90
C ASN A 632 -0.53 -8.43 42.67
N LYS A 633 -0.08 -7.61 41.71
CA LYS A 633 1.34 -7.37 41.42
C LYS A 633 1.75 -5.96 41.81
N ASP A 634 2.99 -5.86 42.28
CA ASP A 634 3.68 -4.59 42.48
C ASP A 634 3.90 -3.90 41.11
N ALA A 635 4.11 -2.58 41.11
CA ALA A 635 4.42 -1.84 39.88
C ALA A 635 5.66 -2.41 39.18
N GLY A 636 5.58 -2.58 37.87
CA GLY A 636 6.68 -3.17 37.11
C GLY A 636 6.47 -3.07 35.60
N SER A 637 7.58 -3.16 34.86
CA SER A 637 7.55 -3.23 33.40
C SER A 637 7.52 -4.69 32.95
N TYR A 638 6.64 -4.97 31.99
CA TYR A 638 6.41 -6.28 31.41
C TYR A 638 6.54 -6.20 29.90
N THR A 639 7.11 -7.22 29.31
CA THR A 639 7.20 -7.35 27.86
C THR A 639 6.00 -8.15 27.37
N VAL A 640 5.20 -7.55 26.52
CA VAL A 640 4.07 -8.16 25.83
C VAL A 640 4.50 -8.49 24.42
N VAL A 641 4.32 -9.75 24.02
CA VAL A 641 4.57 -10.24 22.67
C VAL A 641 3.24 -10.73 22.08
N ILE A 642 2.83 -10.15 20.96
CA ILE A 642 1.64 -10.57 20.22
C ILE A 642 2.07 -11.19 18.90
N GLU A 643 1.61 -12.42 18.63
CA GLU A 643 2.02 -13.21 17.46
C GLU A 643 0.81 -13.86 16.79
N GLY A 644 0.92 -14.15 15.49
CA GLY A 644 -0.10 -14.89 14.74
C GLY A 644 -1.34 -14.09 14.39
N VAL A 645 -1.26 -12.76 14.39
CA VAL A 645 -2.36 -11.88 13.99
C VAL A 645 -2.50 -11.94 12.47
N LYS A 646 -3.70 -12.23 11.96
CA LYS A 646 -4.00 -12.28 10.53
C LYS A 646 -5.21 -11.44 10.21
N ASP A 647 -5.12 -10.61 9.19
CA ASP A 647 -6.28 -9.83 8.74
C ASP A 647 -7.42 -10.73 8.24
N ALA A 648 -8.59 -10.14 8.04
CA ALA A 648 -9.76 -10.83 7.48
C ALA A 648 -9.76 -10.85 5.94
N SER A 649 -8.69 -10.37 5.30
CA SER A 649 -8.58 -10.41 3.84
C SER A 649 -8.51 -11.85 3.35
N ILE A 650 -8.72 -12.01 2.05
CA ILE A 650 -8.57 -13.31 1.39
C ILE A 650 -7.13 -13.87 1.42
N ARG A 651 -6.13 -13.02 1.70
CA ARG A 651 -4.73 -13.45 1.88
C ARG A 651 -4.43 -13.82 3.33
N ALA A 652 -5.25 -13.36 4.27
CA ALA A 652 -5.00 -13.49 5.70
C ALA A 652 -3.58 -13.03 6.04
N ASN A 653 -3.20 -11.82 5.63
CA ASN A 653 -1.82 -11.35 5.78
C ASN A 653 -1.45 -11.35 7.26
N GLU A 654 -0.35 -12.03 7.58
CA GLU A 654 0.09 -12.23 8.95
C GLU A 654 1.00 -11.07 9.38
N ALA A 655 0.62 -10.38 10.45
CA ALA A 655 1.46 -9.36 11.04
C ALA A 655 2.73 -9.99 11.66
N PRO A 656 3.89 -9.33 11.57
CA PRO A 656 5.07 -9.76 12.30
C PRO A 656 4.80 -9.79 13.82
N ALA A 657 5.57 -10.55 14.57
CA ALA A 657 5.50 -10.56 16.03
C ALA A 657 5.73 -9.15 16.59
N ILE A 658 4.77 -8.65 17.36
CA ILE A 658 4.83 -7.31 17.95
C ILE A 658 5.27 -7.46 19.39
N THR A 659 6.42 -6.86 19.71
CA THR A 659 6.96 -6.81 21.07
C THR A 659 6.83 -5.38 21.60
N SER A 660 6.25 -5.22 22.77
CA SER A 660 6.11 -3.91 23.42
C SER A 660 6.22 -4.04 24.92
N THR A 661 6.73 -2.99 25.57
CA THR A 661 6.78 -2.91 27.02
C THR A 661 5.56 -2.16 27.55
N VAL A 662 4.88 -2.75 28.52
CA VAL A 662 3.81 -2.12 29.29
C VAL A 662 4.27 -1.97 30.73
N THR A 663 3.92 -0.87 31.38
CA THR A 663 4.22 -0.68 32.81
C THR A 663 2.90 -0.70 33.57
N ILE A 664 2.74 -1.70 34.42
CA ILE A 664 1.53 -1.84 35.23
C ILE A 664 1.66 -0.98 36.50
N LYS A 665 0.51 -0.55 37.03
CA LYS A 665 0.46 0.08 38.34
C LYS A 665 0.48 -0.97 39.43
N ASP A 666 0.98 -0.56 40.59
CA ASP A 666 0.93 -1.34 41.81
C ASP A 666 -0.50 -1.48 42.32
N VAL A 667 -1.01 -2.71 42.32
CA VAL A 667 -2.35 -3.07 42.80
C VAL A 667 -2.29 -4.12 43.90
N LYS A 668 -1.10 -4.43 44.41
CA LYS A 668 -0.89 -5.44 45.44
C LYS A 668 -1.08 -4.79 46.81
N ALA A 669 -1.84 -5.45 47.68
CA ALA A 669 -2.09 -4.91 49.01
C ALA A 669 -0.93 -5.23 49.97
N PRO A 670 -0.48 -4.25 50.80
CA PRO A 670 0.52 -4.51 51.83
C PRO A 670 -0.01 -5.40 52.95
N THR A 671 0.89 -6.02 53.71
CA THR A 671 0.58 -6.82 54.91
C THR A 671 1.47 -6.43 56.07
N ALA A 672 0.93 -6.42 57.29
CA ALA A 672 1.75 -6.37 58.50
C ALA A 672 2.27 -7.78 58.83
N GLN A 673 3.57 -8.01 58.66
CA GLN A 673 4.19 -9.33 58.74
C GLN A 673 4.40 -9.79 60.19
N THR A 674 5.00 -8.96 61.05
CA THR A 674 5.30 -9.31 62.45
C THR A 674 5.46 -8.08 63.33
N ALA A 675 5.34 -8.25 64.65
CA ALA A 675 5.62 -7.24 65.66
C ALA A 675 6.55 -7.83 66.74
N VAL A 676 7.73 -7.22 66.93
CA VAL A 676 8.76 -7.71 67.86
C VAL A 676 8.79 -6.83 69.11
N LEU A 677 8.67 -7.45 70.27
CA LEU A 677 8.80 -6.79 71.57
C LEU A 677 10.24 -6.91 72.10
N SER A 678 10.85 -5.79 72.46
CA SER A 678 12.17 -5.74 73.08
C SER A 678 12.23 -6.49 74.42
N ALA A 679 13.42 -6.90 74.84
CA ALA A 679 13.60 -7.67 76.08
C ALA A 679 13.15 -6.91 77.35
N ASP A 680 13.17 -5.57 77.33
CA ASP A 680 12.68 -4.71 78.42
C ASP A 680 11.17 -4.40 78.33
N GLY A 681 10.48 -4.89 77.30
CA GLY A 681 9.04 -4.72 77.08
C GLY A 681 8.61 -3.31 76.65
N LYS A 682 9.53 -2.39 76.37
CA LYS A 682 9.22 -0.98 76.09
C LYS A 682 9.15 -0.62 74.61
N THR A 683 9.73 -1.43 73.73
CA THR A 683 9.82 -1.13 72.30
C THR A 683 9.13 -2.22 71.50
N ILE A 684 8.25 -1.82 70.56
CA ILE A 684 7.60 -2.70 69.59
C ILE A 684 8.04 -2.29 68.19
N ASP A 685 8.72 -3.17 67.47
CA ASP A 685 9.07 -2.98 66.06
C ASP A 685 8.10 -3.77 65.18
N ILE A 686 7.28 -3.09 64.38
CA ILE A 686 6.35 -3.73 63.42
C ILE A 686 6.95 -3.68 62.03
N TYR A 687 6.92 -4.80 61.31
CA TYR A 687 7.44 -4.94 59.95
C TYR A 687 6.31 -5.21 58.94
N PHE A 688 6.38 -4.55 57.78
CA PHE A 688 5.40 -4.67 56.69
C PHE A 688 6.01 -5.41 55.49
N SER A 689 5.18 -5.90 54.56
CA SER A 689 5.63 -6.58 53.34
C SER A 689 6.32 -5.66 52.34
N GLU A 690 6.06 -4.36 52.42
CA GLU A 690 6.54 -3.35 51.48
C GLU A 690 6.65 -1.97 52.15
N ALA A 691 7.13 -0.99 51.38
CA ALA A 691 7.25 0.37 51.87
C ALA A 691 5.87 1.02 51.96
N MET A 692 5.54 1.51 53.15
CA MET A 692 4.24 2.08 53.42
C MET A 692 4.24 3.60 53.22
N ASP A 693 3.06 4.20 53.05
CA ASP A 693 2.89 5.64 53.09
C ASP A 693 3.28 6.16 54.48
N THR A 694 4.32 7.00 54.53
CA THR A 694 4.92 7.48 55.78
C THR A 694 3.99 8.35 56.60
N ALA A 695 3.01 9.03 55.98
CA ALA A 695 2.01 9.81 56.69
C ALA A 695 1.02 8.90 57.43
N THR A 696 0.61 7.78 56.82
CA THR A 696 -0.21 6.78 57.52
C THR A 696 0.59 6.00 58.57
N LEU A 697 1.86 5.67 58.32
CA LEU A 697 2.71 4.98 59.31
C LEU A 697 2.99 5.81 60.57
N SER A 698 3.15 7.13 60.43
CA SER A 698 3.47 8.02 61.54
C SER A 698 2.26 8.44 62.37
N ASN A 699 1.04 8.08 61.95
CA ASN A 699 -0.19 8.38 62.67
C ASN A 699 -0.45 7.37 63.80
N LYS A 700 -0.47 7.85 65.06
CA LYS A 700 -0.72 7.01 66.24
C LYS A 700 -2.12 6.39 66.28
N ASP A 701 -3.12 7.02 65.66
CA ASP A 701 -4.49 6.48 65.62
C ASP A 701 -4.61 5.23 64.74
N ASN A 702 -3.59 4.96 63.92
CA ASN A 702 -3.52 3.76 63.09
C ASN A 702 -3.01 2.52 63.85
N TYR A 703 -2.74 2.61 65.15
CA TYR A 703 -2.26 1.49 65.97
C TYR A 703 -3.11 1.34 67.23
N VAL A 704 -3.52 0.11 67.54
CA VAL A 704 -4.30 -0.23 68.74
C VAL A 704 -3.53 -1.25 69.56
N LEU A 705 -3.19 -0.88 70.80
CA LEU A 705 -2.49 -1.73 71.77
C LEU A 705 -3.46 -2.02 72.93
N GLY A 706 -3.77 -3.29 73.19
CA GLY A 706 -4.84 -3.68 74.11
C GLY A 706 -6.21 -3.22 73.59
N SER A 707 -6.95 -2.44 74.39
CA SER A 707 -8.27 -1.92 74.04
C SER A 707 -8.28 -0.46 73.55
N GLY A 708 -7.13 0.21 73.45
CA GLY A 708 -7.05 1.66 73.15
C GLY A 708 -6.11 2.01 72.00
N PHE A 709 -6.34 3.15 71.36
CA PHE A 709 -5.43 3.70 70.35
C PHE A 709 -4.10 4.11 70.98
N LEU A 710 -3.01 3.97 70.23
CA LEU A 710 -1.67 4.35 70.70
C LEU A 710 -1.58 5.85 71.05
N SER A 711 -2.38 6.70 70.41
CA SER A 711 -2.52 8.13 70.73
C SER A 711 -3.02 8.42 72.15
N SER A 712 -3.72 7.45 72.77
CA SER A 712 -4.23 7.56 74.13
C SER A 712 -3.17 7.22 75.21
N ILE A 713 -2.00 6.70 74.80
CA ILE A 713 -0.89 6.37 75.72
C ILE A 713 0.06 7.57 75.82
N SER A 714 -0.05 8.32 76.93
CA SER A 714 0.78 9.49 77.18
C SER A 714 2.27 9.14 77.22
N GLY A 715 3.09 9.78 76.37
CA GLY A 715 4.53 9.55 76.27
C GLY A 715 4.96 8.48 75.26
N ALA A 716 4.03 7.79 74.60
CA ALA A 716 4.37 6.86 73.52
C ALA A 716 4.81 7.61 72.25
N THR A 717 5.84 7.13 71.57
CA THR A 717 6.37 7.71 70.33
C THR A 717 6.41 6.69 69.18
N LEU A 718 6.31 7.18 67.95
CA LEU A 718 6.48 6.41 66.72
C LEU A 718 7.70 6.93 65.96
N THR A 719 8.55 6.02 65.52
CA THR A 719 9.65 6.31 64.59
C THR A 719 9.53 5.40 63.40
N VAL A 720 9.32 5.98 62.22
CA VAL A 720 9.27 5.23 60.96
C VAL A 720 10.70 4.80 60.58
N GLY A 721 10.86 3.53 60.21
CA GLY A 721 12.12 3.03 59.68
C GLY A 721 12.53 3.78 58.41
N THR A 722 13.83 3.89 58.14
CA THR A 722 14.35 4.67 57.00
C THR A 722 13.90 4.14 55.64
N ASP A 723 13.51 2.87 55.55
CA ASP A 723 12.96 2.23 54.37
C ASP A 723 11.42 2.26 54.29
N ALA A 724 10.76 2.88 55.28
CA ALA A 724 9.30 2.88 55.45
C ALA A 724 8.66 1.47 55.48
N LYS A 725 9.44 0.40 55.68
CA LYS A 725 8.94 -0.99 55.81
C LYS A 725 8.74 -1.42 57.26
N SER A 726 9.07 -0.54 58.19
CA SER A 726 8.90 -0.79 59.61
C SER A 726 8.53 0.47 60.37
N VAL A 727 7.95 0.26 61.55
CA VAL A 727 7.69 1.34 62.50
C VAL A 727 8.06 0.86 63.90
N LYS A 728 8.78 1.72 64.62
CA LYS A 728 9.17 1.52 66.01
C LYS A 728 8.25 2.30 66.91
N ILE A 729 7.53 1.59 67.77
CA ILE A 729 6.76 2.16 68.87
C ILE A 729 7.62 2.11 70.12
N THR A 730 7.86 3.25 70.76
CA THR A 730 8.49 3.32 72.09
C THR A 730 7.44 3.70 73.11
N LEU A 731 7.26 2.85 74.12
CA LEU A 731 6.34 3.02 75.23
C LEU A 731 7.06 3.62 76.45
N PRO A 732 6.40 4.45 77.26
CA PRO A 732 7.00 5.02 78.47
C PRO A 732 7.28 3.96 79.55
N THR A 733 6.51 2.87 79.57
CA THR A 733 6.63 1.73 80.49
C THR A 733 6.52 0.43 79.71
N ALA A 734 6.99 -0.67 80.30
CA ALA A 734 6.87 -1.99 79.69
C ALA A 734 5.38 -2.39 79.52
N THR A 735 5.03 -3.00 78.38
CA THR A 735 3.67 -3.51 78.14
C THR A 735 3.53 -4.98 78.55
N SER A 736 2.33 -5.35 79.02
CA SER A 736 1.91 -6.75 79.25
C SER A 736 1.01 -7.29 78.13
N GLU A 737 0.72 -6.48 77.11
CA GLU A 737 -0.11 -6.90 75.98
C GLU A 737 0.59 -7.98 75.14
N THR A 738 -0.20 -8.83 74.51
CA THR A 738 0.31 -9.95 73.69
C THR A 738 0.15 -9.72 72.20
N ASN A 739 -0.54 -8.67 71.78
CA ASN A 739 -0.80 -8.34 70.38
C ASN A 739 -0.99 -6.83 70.17
N ILE A 740 -0.89 -6.41 68.90
CA ILE A 740 -1.14 -5.05 68.43
C ILE A 740 -1.96 -5.11 67.14
N LYS A 741 -2.85 -4.16 66.88
CA LYS A 741 -3.59 -4.05 65.60
C LYS A 741 -3.16 -2.82 64.83
N VAL A 742 -3.26 -2.90 63.51
CA VAL A 742 -3.05 -1.77 62.59
C VAL A 742 -4.33 -1.42 61.85
N LEU A 743 -4.54 -0.11 61.61
CA LEU A 743 -5.72 0.46 60.97
C LEU A 743 -5.29 1.50 59.93
N GLY A 744 -5.93 1.55 58.76
CA GLY A 744 -5.89 2.68 57.82
C GLY A 744 -4.54 2.89 57.14
N LEU A 745 -3.62 1.95 57.34
CA LEU A 745 -2.30 1.97 56.72
C LEU A 745 -2.45 1.63 55.24
N LYS A 746 -1.79 2.42 54.40
CA LYS A 746 -1.72 2.23 52.95
C LYS A 746 -0.26 2.22 52.50
N ASP A 747 0.02 1.57 51.39
CA ASP A 747 1.29 1.74 50.69
C ASP A 747 1.37 3.10 49.97
N THR A 748 2.48 3.33 49.27
CA THR A 748 2.67 4.54 48.46
C THR A 748 1.76 4.63 47.22
N ALA A 749 1.21 3.51 46.75
CA ALA A 749 0.27 3.44 45.63
C ALA A 749 -1.20 3.65 46.06
N GLY A 750 -1.46 3.66 47.36
CA GLY A 750 -2.78 3.83 47.95
C GLY A 750 -3.50 2.52 48.29
N ASN A 751 -2.86 1.35 48.13
CA ASN A 751 -3.47 0.08 48.50
C ASN A 751 -3.46 -0.08 50.03
N ILE A 752 -4.60 -0.50 50.60
CA ILE A 752 -4.79 -0.63 52.05
C ILE A 752 -4.29 -2.00 52.53
N VAL A 753 -3.70 -2.03 53.73
CA VAL A 753 -3.20 -3.27 54.36
C VAL A 753 -4.29 -4.35 54.42
N TYR A 754 -4.01 -5.53 53.84
CA TYR A 754 -4.96 -6.64 53.67
C TYR A 754 -5.49 -7.21 55.00
N ASN A 755 -4.69 -7.17 56.07
CA ASN A 755 -5.07 -7.64 57.42
C ASN A 755 -5.51 -6.51 58.38
N PHE A 756 -6.15 -5.46 57.86
CA PHE A 756 -6.72 -4.37 58.65
C PHE A 756 -7.57 -4.89 59.83
N ASN A 757 -7.28 -4.41 61.05
CA ASN A 757 -7.97 -4.76 62.31
C ASN A 757 -7.77 -6.21 62.85
N GLN A 758 -6.86 -7.00 62.28
CA GLN A 758 -6.49 -8.30 62.86
C GLN A 758 -5.39 -8.15 63.94
N PRO A 759 -5.43 -8.91 65.05
CA PRO A 759 -4.37 -8.91 66.06
C PRO A 759 -3.05 -9.46 65.48
N ILE A 760 -1.98 -8.68 65.55
CA ILE A 760 -0.60 -9.09 65.24
C ILE A 760 0.07 -9.50 66.56
N PRO A 761 0.48 -10.77 66.74
CA PRO A 761 1.14 -11.22 67.96
C PRO A 761 2.46 -10.48 68.22
N LEU A 762 2.70 -10.11 69.48
CA LEU A 762 3.97 -9.55 69.94
C LEU A 762 4.94 -10.70 70.25
N THR A 763 5.98 -10.84 69.43
CA THR A 763 7.02 -11.86 69.61
C THR A 763 8.18 -11.29 70.41
N SER A 764 8.56 -11.92 71.52
CA SER A 764 9.75 -11.49 72.27
C SER A 764 11.01 -11.65 71.42
N VAL A 765 11.88 -10.64 71.40
CA VAL A 765 13.17 -10.72 70.71
C VAL A 765 14.03 -11.91 71.20
N SER A 766 13.82 -12.35 72.45
CA SER A 766 14.55 -13.47 73.04
C SER A 766 14.18 -14.84 72.46
N SER A 767 12.97 -15.00 71.90
CA SER A 767 12.51 -16.26 71.30
C SER A 767 12.84 -16.41 69.81
N ILE A 768 13.43 -15.39 69.19
CA ILE A 768 13.82 -15.41 67.77
C ILE A 768 15.09 -16.25 67.60
N THR A 769 15.06 -17.22 66.69
CA THR A 769 16.21 -18.01 66.24
C THR A 769 16.66 -17.56 64.85
N PHE A 770 17.96 -17.66 64.56
CA PHE A 770 18.52 -17.49 63.22
C PHE A 770 19.59 -18.55 62.98
N ASN A 771 19.23 -19.63 62.30
CA ASN A 771 20.07 -20.81 62.16
C ASN A 771 19.80 -21.52 60.82
N GLN A 772 20.29 -22.76 60.67
CA GLN A 772 20.13 -23.53 59.43
C GLN A 772 18.68 -23.62 58.93
N THR A 773 17.67 -23.73 59.82
CA THR A 773 16.26 -23.88 59.40
C THR A 773 15.62 -22.56 58.99
N SER A 774 16.31 -21.44 59.26
CA SER A 774 15.92 -20.11 58.79
C SER A 774 16.34 -19.88 57.33
N ILE A 775 17.24 -20.71 56.79
CA ILE A 775 17.68 -20.70 55.41
C ILE A 775 16.88 -21.75 54.64
N ASP A 776 16.43 -21.41 53.44
CA ASP A 776 15.88 -22.40 52.52
C ASP A 776 17.04 -23.23 51.95
N ALA A 777 17.21 -24.44 52.45
CA ALA A 777 18.28 -25.34 52.03
C ALA A 777 18.26 -25.61 50.50
N ALA A 778 17.09 -25.58 49.87
CA ALA A 778 16.98 -25.78 48.42
C ALA A 778 17.53 -24.61 47.60
N THR A 779 17.73 -23.44 48.23
CA THR A 779 18.28 -22.25 47.58
C THR A 779 19.78 -22.11 47.73
N VAL A 780 20.43 -22.99 48.50
CA VAL A 780 21.88 -22.99 48.67
C VAL A 780 22.52 -23.60 47.43
N LYS A 781 22.96 -22.75 46.49
CA LYS A 781 23.44 -23.19 45.18
C LYS A 781 24.68 -22.46 44.71
N ALA A 782 25.55 -23.16 43.97
CA ALA A 782 26.61 -22.52 43.19
C ALA A 782 26.01 -21.98 41.89
N VAL A 783 25.99 -20.66 41.72
CA VAL A 783 25.36 -19.99 40.55
C VAL A 783 26.39 -19.47 39.56
N ALA A 784 27.65 -19.44 39.96
CA ALA A 784 28.82 -19.21 39.11
C ALA A 784 30.03 -19.87 39.79
N PRO A 785 31.15 -20.08 39.07
CA PRO A 785 32.35 -20.71 39.64
C PRO A 785 32.80 -20.10 40.98
N ASN A 786 32.61 -18.81 41.21
CA ASN A 786 32.99 -18.14 42.46
C ASN A 786 31.81 -17.57 43.26
N LYS A 787 30.56 -17.96 42.96
CA LYS A 787 29.38 -17.40 43.63
C LYS A 787 28.46 -18.48 44.21
N ILE A 788 28.16 -18.34 45.50
CA ILE A 788 27.14 -19.14 46.19
C ILE A 788 25.93 -18.27 46.50
N GLU A 789 24.75 -18.75 46.19
CA GLU A 789 23.49 -18.11 46.51
C GLU A 789 22.78 -18.85 47.65
N LEU A 790 22.06 -18.11 48.51
CA LEU A 790 21.14 -18.65 49.50
C LEU A 790 20.02 -17.65 49.81
N SER A 791 18.85 -18.15 50.22
CA SER A 791 17.69 -17.34 50.59
C SER A 791 17.12 -17.77 51.95
N LEU A 792 16.43 -16.84 52.62
CA LEU A 792 15.66 -17.14 53.82
C LEU A 792 14.44 -17.99 53.46
N ALA A 793 14.05 -18.89 54.36
CA ALA A 793 12.87 -19.73 54.18
C ALA A 793 11.59 -18.89 54.02
N ALA A 794 10.65 -19.33 53.15
CA ALA A 794 9.45 -18.56 52.80
C ALA A 794 8.55 -18.16 54.00
N GLY A 795 8.61 -18.91 55.11
CA GLY A 795 7.91 -18.61 56.37
C GLY A 795 8.75 -17.88 57.43
N TYR A 796 10.00 -17.53 57.13
CA TYR A 796 10.85 -16.80 58.05
C TYR A 796 10.47 -15.31 58.05
N ALA A 797 10.05 -14.82 59.21
CA ALA A 797 9.44 -13.49 59.36
C ALA A 797 10.45 -12.32 59.30
N TYR A 798 11.75 -12.61 59.24
CA TYR A 798 12.83 -11.62 59.33
C TYR A 798 13.66 -11.57 58.06
N THR A 799 14.50 -10.54 57.92
CA THR A 799 15.43 -10.36 56.80
C THR A 799 16.88 -10.46 57.28
N PHE A 800 17.85 -10.55 56.38
CA PHE A 800 19.27 -10.37 56.73
C PHE A 800 19.49 -8.93 57.26
N GLY A 801 20.11 -8.83 58.43
CA GLY A 801 20.49 -7.59 59.10
C GLY A 801 21.89 -7.15 58.71
N ASN A 802 22.84 -7.22 59.66
CA ASN A 802 24.26 -7.06 59.34
C ASN A 802 24.78 -8.34 58.65
N VAL A 803 25.52 -8.22 57.56
CA VAL A 803 26.14 -9.37 56.88
C VAL A 803 27.65 -9.16 56.84
N ASP A 804 28.38 -10.19 57.23
CA ASP A 804 29.84 -10.24 57.14
C ASP A 804 30.24 -11.50 56.34
N PRO A 805 30.92 -11.36 55.19
CA PRO A 805 31.24 -12.50 54.33
C PRO A 805 32.18 -13.50 55.02
N SER A 806 33.05 -13.06 55.96
CA SER A 806 33.93 -13.96 56.71
C SER A 806 33.17 -14.98 57.56
N THR A 807 31.87 -14.73 57.81
CA THR A 807 30.98 -15.67 58.49
C THR A 807 30.86 -16.98 57.72
N PHE A 808 31.02 -17.02 56.39
CA PHE A 808 30.67 -18.17 55.56
C PHE A 808 31.90 -18.90 55.00
N ALA A 809 31.89 -20.23 55.11
CA ALA A 809 32.90 -21.11 54.51
C ALA A 809 32.27 -22.39 53.94
N LEU A 810 32.94 -22.96 52.93
CA LEU A 810 32.57 -24.23 52.30
C LEU A 810 33.47 -25.37 52.76
N TYR A 811 32.87 -26.52 53.04
CA TYR A 811 33.51 -27.74 53.51
C TYR A 811 33.17 -28.92 52.59
N ASP A 812 34.06 -29.90 52.50
CA ASP A 812 33.89 -31.14 51.70
C ASP A 812 33.11 -32.24 52.45
N ALA A 813 32.83 -32.05 53.74
CA ALA A 813 32.03 -32.97 54.54
C ALA A 813 31.34 -32.27 55.71
N GLN A 814 30.21 -32.80 56.16
CA GLN A 814 29.53 -32.37 57.39
C GLN A 814 30.23 -32.92 58.64
N SER A 815 31.49 -32.51 58.86
CA SER A 815 32.30 -32.96 59.99
C SER A 815 32.98 -31.79 60.69
N ASN A 816 33.14 -31.89 62.02
CA ASN A 816 33.92 -30.93 62.79
C ASN A 816 35.41 -30.94 62.42
N THR A 817 35.92 -32.05 61.86
CA THR A 817 37.31 -32.20 61.42
C THR A 817 37.56 -31.72 59.99
N ALA A 818 36.52 -31.29 59.26
CA ALA A 818 36.65 -30.79 57.90
C ALA A 818 37.31 -29.40 57.85
N ASN A 819 38.26 -29.25 56.93
CA ASN A 819 38.93 -27.99 56.65
C ASN A 819 38.14 -27.18 55.62
N ALA A 820 38.07 -25.86 55.81
CA ALA A 820 37.43 -24.99 54.83
C ALA A 820 38.20 -25.04 53.50
N LYS A 821 37.50 -25.26 52.39
CA LYS A 821 38.08 -25.24 51.03
C LYS A 821 38.06 -23.84 50.44
N TYR A 822 36.93 -23.18 50.60
CA TYR A 822 36.73 -21.78 50.24
C TYR A 822 36.10 -21.01 51.38
N VAL A 823 36.41 -19.73 51.44
CA VAL A 823 35.77 -18.76 52.34
C VAL A 823 35.16 -17.64 51.50
N ALA A 824 34.06 -17.07 51.98
CA ALA A 824 33.48 -15.91 51.31
C ALA A 824 34.26 -14.64 51.64
N THR A 825 34.53 -13.82 50.63
CA THR A 825 35.32 -12.59 50.70
C THR A 825 34.49 -11.34 50.46
N ALA A 826 33.36 -11.48 49.75
CA ALA A 826 32.40 -10.42 49.52
C ALA A 826 30.97 -10.96 49.52
N TYR A 827 30.00 -10.05 49.59
CA TYR A 827 28.60 -10.39 49.47
C TYR A 827 27.81 -9.34 48.69
N GLU A 828 26.73 -9.80 48.09
CA GLU A 828 25.67 -8.98 47.50
C GLU A 828 24.36 -9.37 48.16
N LEU A 829 23.58 -8.38 48.58
CA LEU A 829 22.30 -8.58 49.23
C LEU A 829 21.18 -8.10 48.31
N SER A 830 20.10 -8.88 48.18
CA SER A 830 18.92 -8.46 47.42
C SER A 830 18.27 -7.21 48.04
N ALA A 831 17.51 -6.46 47.24
CA ALA A 831 16.86 -5.22 47.70
C ALA A 831 15.87 -5.44 48.87
N ASP A 832 15.24 -6.62 48.94
CA ASP A 832 14.36 -7.04 50.03
C ASP A 832 15.13 -7.66 51.23
N LYS A 833 16.44 -7.83 51.10
CA LYS A 833 17.34 -8.44 52.09
C LYS A 833 16.97 -9.87 52.48
N LYS A 834 16.28 -10.62 51.62
CA LYS A 834 15.94 -12.04 51.86
C LYS A 834 16.84 -13.03 51.13
N LYS A 835 17.64 -12.57 50.17
CA LYS A 835 18.58 -13.39 49.39
C LYS A 835 19.99 -12.81 49.50
N LEU A 836 20.94 -13.70 49.69
CA LEU A 836 22.36 -13.40 49.88
C LEU A 836 23.16 -14.14 48.81
N THR A 837 24.02 -13.42 48.10
CA THR A 837 24.99 -13.99 47.17
C THR A 837 26.38 -13.73 47.70
N LEU A 838 27.15 -14.79 47.90
CA LEU A 838 28.50 -14.79 48.46
C LEU A 838 29.51 -14.95 47.33
N THR A 839 30.56 -14.14 47.34
CA THR A 839 31.72 -14.32 46.46
C THR A 839 32.82 -15.07 47.21
N LEU A 840 33.30 -16.16 46.63
CA LEU A 840 34.36 -17.01 47.20
C LEU A 840 35.76 -16.46 46.90
N ASN A 841 36.76 -16.89 47.68
CA ASN A 841 38.17 -16.58 47.45
C ASN A 841 38.83 -17.39 46.31
N GLY A 842 38.07 -18.19 45.56
CA GLY A 842 38.53 -18.96 44.41
C GLY A 842 37.36 -19.53 43.61
N ASN A 843 37.68 -20.21 42.49
CA ASN A 843 36.69 -20.78 41.58
C ASN A 843 36.47 -22.27 41.87
N LEU A 844 35.21 -22.68 41.86
CA LEU A 844 34.72 -24.03 41.66
C LEU A 844 34.86 -24.43 40.19
N TYR A 845 34.76 -25.73 39.92
CA TYR A 845 34.55 -26.24 38.57
C TYR A 845 33.14 -25.90 38.08
N THR A 846 32.92 -25.99 36.77
CA THR A 846 31.62 -25.61 36.18
C THR A 846 30.48 -26.53 36.58
N ASN A 847 30.77 -27.74 37.07
CA ASN A 847 29.79 -28.65 37.67
C ASN A 847 29.59 -28.41 39.19
N GLY A 848 29.96 -27.23 39.70
CA GLY A 848 29.80 -26.84 41.10
C GLY A 848 30.71 -27.54 42.11
N THR A 849 31.71 -28.34 41.69
CA THR A 849 32.58 -29.11 42.61
C THR A 849 33.97 -28.47 42.82
N PHE A 850 34.74 -28.99 43.78
CA PHE A 850 36.06 -28.44 44.18
C PHE A 850 37.26 -29.03 43.42
N ASP A 851 37.22 -30.31 43.04
CA ASP A 851 38.34 -31.05 42.42
C ASP A 851 37.97 -31.68 41.07
N GLY A 852 36.82 -31.31 40.51
CA GLY A 852 36.27 -31.90 39.30
C GLY A 852 35.62 -33.27 39.50
N ALA A 853 35.74 -33.89 40.68
CA ALA A 853 35.03 -35.12 41.04
C ALA A 853 33.66 -34.81 41.65
N SER A 854 32.74 -35.78 41.66
CA SER A 854 31.32 -35.64 42.04
C SER A 854 31.06 -35.46 43.56
N GLY A 855 31.86 -34.67 44.27
CA GLY A 855 31.72 -34.43 45.71
C GLY A 855 30.84 -33.22 46.06
N THR A 856 29.89 -33.39 46.99
CA THR A 856 29.03 -32.31 47.51
C THR A 856 29.79 -31.39 48.48
N LEU A 857 29.67 -30.07 48.31
CA LEU A 857 30.16 -29.07 49.26
C LEU A 857 29.07 -28.65 50.25
N TYR A 858 29.46 -28.24 51.46
CA TYR A 858 28.56 -27.82 52.53
C TYR A 858 28.90 -26.42 53.06
N LEU A 859 27.92 -25.53 53.10
CA LEU A 859 28.00 -24.18 53.65
C LEU A 859 27.76 -24.19 55.17
N ALA A 860 28.67 -23.59 55.95
CA ALA A 860 28.51 -23.41 57.39
C ALA A 860 29.07 -22.06 57.87
N THR A 861 28.70 -21.67 59.10
CA THR A 861 29.16 -20.40 59.71
C THR A 861 30.42 -20.58 60.54
N THR A 862 31.35 -19.62 60.48
CA THR A 862 32.63 -19.61 61.22
C THR A 862 32.63 -18.67 62.44
N ASN A 863 31.73 -17.68 62.47
CA ASN A 863 31.60 -16.67 63.52
C ASN A 863 30.13 -16.20 63.63
N SER A 864 29.86 -15.17 64.44
CA SER A 864 28.50 -14.68 64.74
C SER A 864 28.24 -13.24 64.25
N LEU A 865 28.98 -12.76 63.25
CA LEU A 865 28.91 -11.37 62.79
C LEU A 865 27.73 -11.11 61.84
N THR A 866 27.28 -12.13 61.11
CA THR A 866 26.04 -12.04 60.32
C THR A 866 24.82 -12.20 61.22
N THR A 867 23.87 -11.27 61.14
CA THR A 867 22.65 -11.21 61.96
C THR A 867 21.40 -11.06 61.11
N ASN A 868 20.22 -11.30 61.66
CA ASN A 868 18.93 -10.95 61.06
C ASN A 868 18.50 -9.52 61.44
N SER A 869 17.37 -9.05 60.90
CA SER A 869 16.80 -7.71 61.17
C SER A 869 16.36 -7.49 62.62
N ALA A 870 16.24 -8.55 63.42
CA ALA A 870 15.99 -8.50 64.87
C ALA A 870 17.28 -8.56 65.71
N GLY A 871 18.46 -8.57 65.08
CA GLY A 871 19.77 -8.57 65.74
C GLY A 871 20.26 -9.94 66.24
N LYS A 872 19.65 -11.04 65.83
CA LYS A 872 20.10 -12.40 66.19
C LYS A 872 21.14 -12.90 65.20
N ALA A 873 22.24 -13.46 65.70
CA ALA A 873 23.34 -14.00 64.88
C ALA A 873 22.94 -15.31 64.18
N LEU A 874 23.38 -15.46 62.92
CA LEU A 874 23.22 -16.70 62.16
C LEU A 874 24.15 -17.78 62.72
N SER A 875 23.62 -18.97 62.97
CA SER A 875 24.42 -20.13 63.37
C SER A 875 24.09 -21.36 62.54
N ILE A 876 25.06 -21.81 61.75
CA ILE A 876 25.02 -23.06 60.97
C ILE A 876 26.25 -23.86 61.35
N ALA A 877 26.05 -24.96 62.09
CA ALA A 877 27.15 -25.82 62.53
C ALA A 877 27.75 -26.63 61.37
N LYS A 878 29.05 -26.93 61.41
CA LYS A 878 29.72 -27.76 60.37
C LYS A 878 29.08 -29.14 60.22
N THR A 879 28.70 -29.77 61.33
CA THR A 879 28.01 -31.08 61.36
C THR A 879 26.60 -31.05 60.81
N ALA A 880 26.07 -29.86 60.50
CA ALA A 880 24.76 -29.66 59.92
C ALA A 880 24.81 -28.64 58.76
N GLY A 881 25.97 -28.54 58.09
CA GLY A 881 26.18 -27.62 56.98
C GLY A 881 25.20 -27.87 55.84
N LEU A 882 24.78 -26.81 55.16
CA LEU A 882 23.80 -26.88 54.08
C LEU A 882 24.48 -27.30 52.79
N ALA A 883 23.98 -28.35 52.13
CA ALA A 883 24.53 -28.80 50.86
C ALA A 883 24.42 -27.70 49.80
N VAL A 884 25.49 -27.49 49.06
CA VAL A 884 25.53 -26.56 47.93
C VAL A 884 25.19 -27.36 46.68
N ALA A 885 24.02 -27.12 46.12
CA ALA A 885 23.63 -27.74 44.85
C ALA A 885 24.28 -27.00 43.67
N ASP A 886 24.50 -27.72 42.58
CA ASP A 886 24.98 -27.12 41.35
C ASP A 886 23.85 -26.41 40.60
N ALA A 887 24.08 -25.15 40.26
CA ALA A 887 23.22 -24.32 39.42
C ALA A 887 24.03 -23.52 38.39
N ILE A 888 25.29 -23.90 38.17
CA ILE A 888 26.13 -23.31 37.13
C ILE A 888 25.67 -23.95 35.82
N LYS A 889 25.12 -23.14 34.91
CA LYS A 889 24.63 -23.67 33.65
C LYS A 889 25.80 -24.11 32.75
N PRO A 890 25.63 -25.17 31.95
CA PRO A 890 26.60 -25.52 30.93
C PRO A 890 26.70 -24.39 29.90
N THR A 891 27.85 -24.27 29.24
CA THR A 891 28.10 -23.28 28.18
C THR A 891 28.84 -23.92 27.00
N VAL A 892 28.67 -23.38 25.78
CA VAL A 892 29.46 -23.83 24.62
C VAL A 892 30.84 -23.17 24.66
N SER A 893 31.85 -23.95 25.05
CA SER A 893 33.24 -23.53 25.13
C SER A 893 33.86 -23.36 23.74
N LYS A 894 33.52 -24.20 22.78
CA LYS A 894 34.11 -24.19 21.42
C LYS A 894 33.14 -24.71 20.35
N VAL A 895 33.22 -24.13 19.15
CA VAL A 895 32.64 -24.68 17.91
C VAL A 895 33.75 -24.68 16.87
N GLU A 896 34.00 -25.82 16.25
CA GLU A 896 35.08 -25.95 15.27
C GLU A 896 34.73 -26.94 14.15
N ALA A 897 35.47 -26.86 13.05
CA ALA A 897 35.31 -27.80 11.95
C ALA A 897 35.66 -29.19 12.46
N GLY A 898 34.99 -30.23 11.95
CA GLY A 898 35.28 -31.60 12.34
C GLY A 898 36.75 -31.90 12.05
N ASP A 899 37.51 -32.16 13.10
CA ASP A 899 38.87 -32.68 13.04
C ASP A 899 38.91 -33.86 14.02
N THR A 900 39.70 -34.87 13.70
CA THR A 900 39.72 -36.16 14.39
C THR A 900 39.91 -36.01 15.91
N LEU A 901 38.93 -36.48 16.70
CA LEU A 901 39.27 -37.03 18.01
C LEU A 901 40.03 -38.33 17.73
N ASP A 902 41.23 -38.46 18.28
CA ASP A 902 42.06 -39.68 18.29
C ASP A 902 42.98 -39.99 17.08
N GLY A 903 43.52 -38.96 16.42
CA GLY A 903 44.80 -39.08 15.69
C GLY A 903 44.81 -39.89 14.38
N ASP A 904 43.64 -40.20 13.80
CA ASP A 904 43.53 -40.65 12.41
C ASP A 904 43.58 -39.45 11.43
N THR A 905 44.08 -39.66 10.21
CA THR A 905 44.51 -38.59 9.27
C THR A 905 43.50 -38.27 8.17
N THR A 906 42.24 -38.65 8.33
CA THR A 906 41.17 -38.32 7.38
C THR A 906 40.05 -37.50 8.03
N VAL A 907 39.98 -36.21 7.68
CA VAL A 907 38.84 -35.34 8.00
C VAL A 907 37.60 -35.88 7.30
N GLU A 908 36.57 -36.26 8.06
CA GLU A 908 35.26 -36.57 7.47
C GLU A 908 34.65 -35.29 6.90
N ALA A 909 34.42 -35.26 5.58
CA ALA A 909 33.82 -34.11 4.91
C ALA A 909 32.44 -33.79 5.51
N ASN A 910 32.07 -32.50 5.52
CA ASN A 910 30.78 -32.00 6.01
C ASN A 910 30.48 -32.16 7.52
N THR A 911 31.48 -32.28 8.41
CA THR A 911 31.27 -32.37 9.87
C THR A 911 31.73 -31.13 10.66
N PHE A 912 31.13 -30.87 11.83
CA PHE A 912 31.58 -29.87 12.82
C PHE A 912 31.34 -30.34 14.26
N THR A 913 32.09 -29.78 15.21
CA THR A 913 32.07 -30.18 16.62
C THR A 913 31.63 -29.04 17.52
N VAL A 914 30.79 -29.34 18.53
CA VAL A 914 30.36 -28.41 19.59
C VAL A 914 30.86 -28.94 20.93
N THR A 915 31.75 -28.20 21.60
CA THR A 915 32.28 -28.54 22.93
C THR A 915 31.61 -27.73 24.02
N PHE A 916 31.21 -28.39 25.11
CA PHE A 916 30.58 -27.80 26.27
C PHE A 916 31.57 -27.64 27.45
N SER A 917 31.26 -26.79 28.42
CA SER A 917 32.07 -26.58 29.63
C SER A 917 32.14 -27.83 30.53
N GLU A 918 31.10 -28.66 30.47
CA GLU A 918 30.90 -29.84 31.30
C GLU A 918 30.10 -30.92 30.57
N PRO A 919 30.02 -32.14 31.11
CA PRO A 919 29.21 -33.20 30.53
C PRO A 919 27.74 -32.79 30.44
N ILE A 920 27.10 -33.07 29.31
CA ILE A 920 25.69 -32.75 29.05
C ILE A 920 24.82 -34.01 29.06
N GLN A 921 23.50 -33.83 29.22
CA GLN A 921 22.46 -34.83 29.01
C GLN A 921 21.19 -34.20 28.41
N THR A 922 20.28 -35.04 27.92
CA THR A 922 18.95 -34.62 27.46
C THR A 922 17.91 -34.57 28.58
N ALA A 923 17.09 -33.52 28.61
CA ALA A 923 16.03 -33.36 29.59
C ALA A 923 14.83 -34.28 29.30
N GLY A 924 14.75 -35.44 29.95
CA GLY A 924 13.62 -36.38 29.83
C GLY A 924 13.92 -37.74 30.45
N SER A 925 12.95 -38.34 31.14
CA SER A 925 13.14 -39.58 31.92
C SER A 925 13.42 -40.81 31.05
N GLY A 926 14.63 -41.36 31.16
CA GLY A 926 14.88 -42.80 31.26
C GLY A 926 14.79 -43.70 30.02
N ASP A 927 14.36 -43.21 28.85
CA ASP A 927 14.34 -43.99 27.60
C ASP A 927 14.96 -43.18 26.45
N ALA A 928 15.79 -43.86 25.65
CA ALA A 928 16.47 -43.46 24.40
C ALA A 928 16.55 -41.95 24.08
N VAL A 929 17.79 -41.43 24.01
CA VAL A 929 18.11 -40.07 23.56
C VAL A 929 17.38 -39.75 22.26
N ASP A 930 16.47 -38.77 22.28
CA ASP A 930 15.82 -38.27 21.06
C ASP A 930 16.75 -37.24 20.42
N GLU A 931 17.75 -37.73 19.68
CA GLU A 931 18.74 -36.95 18.93
C GLU A 931 18.09 -35.84 18.09
N ALA A 932 16.87 -36.08 17.60
CA ALA A 932 16.10 -35.10 16.86
C ALA A 932 15.79 -33.85 17.70
N ASN A 933 15.54 -33.99 19.00
CA ASN A 933 15.28 -32.84 19.88
C ASN A 933 16.54 -32.00 20.11
N ILE A 934 17.72 -32.61 20.23
CA ILE A 934 19.00 -31.87 20.30
C ILE A 934 19.26 -31.13 18.98
N LEU A 935 19.10 -31.81 17.84
CA LEU A 935 19.30 -31.21 16.51
C LEU A 935 18.33 -30.05 16.25
N ASN A 936 17.10 -30.12 16.76
CA ASN A 936 16.11 -29.06 16.65
C ASN A 936 16.47 -27.78 17.44
N GLU A 937 17.41 -27.84 18.38
CA GLU A 937 17.90 -26.66 19.12
C GLU A 937 19.09 -25.98 18.46
N LEU A 938 19.77 -26.69 17.56
CA LEU A 938 20.88 -26.15 16.78
C LEU A 938 20.35 -25.32 15.60
N ALA A 939 20.63 -24.03 15.62
CA ALA A 939 20.45 -23.17 14.46
C ALA A 939 21.72 -23.19 13.60
N VAL A 940 21.78 -24.15 12.68
CA VAL A 940 22.84 -24.23 11.68
C VAL A 940 22.41 -23.50 10.42
N ARG A 941 23.13 -22.44 10.03
CA ARG A 941 22.85 -21.69 8.80
C ARG A 941 24.03 -21.74 7.85
N ASP A 942 23.76 -21.83 6.56
CA ASP A 942 24.80 -21.68 5.53
C ASP A 942 25.28 -20.21 5.40
N ALA A 943 26.24 -19.96 4.50
CA ALA A 943 26.80 -18.63 4.28
C ALA A 943 25.79 -17.60 3.74
N SER A 944 24.67 -18.05 3.16
CA SER A 944 23.57 -17.18 2.71
C SER A 944 22.63 -16.77 3.85
N GLY A 945 22.78 -17.39 5.03
CA GLY A 945 21.91 -17.20 6.19
C GLY A 945 20.69 -18.12 6.20
N LYS A 946 20.56 -19.04 5.24
CA LYS A 946 19.49 -20.04 5.19
C LYS A 946 19.69 -21.07 6.30
N LEU A 947 18.64 -21.33 7.06
CA LEU A 947 18.61 -22.34 8.12
C LEU A 947 18.53 -23.75 7.51
N LEU A 948 19.42 -24.64 7.93
CA LEU A 948 19.34 -26.07 7.62
C LEU A 948 18.27 -26.72 8.50
N ALA A 949 17.44 -27.56 7.90
CA ALA A 949 16.45 -28.32 8.67
C ALA A 949 17.16 -29.39 9.51
N ALA A 950 16.60 -29.75 10.67
CA ALA A 950 17.16 -30.80 11.53
C ALA A 950 17.31 -32.15 10.80
N SER A 951 16.44 -32.45 9.83
CA SER A 951 16.55 -33.65 8.99
C SER A 951 17.74 -33.64 8.00
N GLN A 952 18.46 -32.51 7.91
CA GLN A 952 19.68 -32.36 7.11
C GLN A 952 20.94 -32.37 7.99
N LEU A 953 20.78 -32.61 9.29
CA LEU A 953 21.84 -32.75 10.27
C LEU A 953 21.73 -34.13 10.89
N ASP A 954 22.86 -34.66 11.31
CA ASP A 954 22.92 -35.94 12.02
C ASP A 954 23.95 -35.87 13.15
N ILE A 955 23.70 -36.55 14.26
CA ILE A 955 24.68 -36.65 15.35
C ILE A 955 25.52 -37.91 15.10
N VAL A 956 26.84 -37.75 15.00
CA VAL A 956 27.74 -38.88 14.74
C VAL A 956 28.30 -39.38 16.07
N ASP A 957 27.90 -40.59 16.48
CA ASP A 957 28.55 -41.30 17.60
C ASP A 957 29.88 -41.88 17.13
N HIS A 958 30.98 -41.18 17.44
CA HIS A 958 32.33 -41.61 17.05
C HIS A 958 32.98 -42.55 18.09
N ASP A 959 32.48 -42.57 19.33
CA ASP A 959 33.18 -43.18 20.47
C ASP A 959 32.41 -44.34 21.12
N GLY A 960 31.18 -44.64 20.66
CA GLY A 960 30.30 -45.65 21.26
C GLY A 960 29.82 -45.28 22.66
N THR A 961 29.98 -44.01 23.04
CA THR A 961 29.46 -43.42 24.28
C THR A 961 28.14 -42.75 23.97
N ASN A 962 27.09 -43.15 24.68
CA ASN A 962 25.80 -42.46 24.64
C ASN A 962 26.01 -40.94 24.82
N ILE A 963 25.23 -40.12 24.10
CA ILE A 963 25.37 -38.64 24.10
C ILE A 963 25.36 -38.06 25.54
N ASP A 964 24.60 -38.71 26.43
CA ASP A 964 24.57 -38.40 27.86
C ASP A 964 25.92 -38.69 28.54
N GLY A 965 26.50 -37.64 29.14
CA GLY A 965 27.79 -37.67 29.81
C GLY A 965 28.97 -37.24 28.93
N SER A 966 28.73 -36.91 27.65
CA SER A 966 29.77 -36.34 26.78
C SER A 966 29.90 -34.82 26.97
N LYS A 967 31.12 -34.30 26.79
CA LYS A 967 31.39 -32.85 26.67
C LYS A 967 31.35 -32.35 25.22
N VAL A 968 31.21 -33.26 24.26
CA VAL A 968 31.44 -33.00 22.84
C VAL A 968 30.30 -33.60 22.02
N LEU A 969 29.70 -32.80 21.15
CA LEU A 969 28.77 -33.25 20.11
C LEU A 969 29.42 -33.10 18.74
N VAL A 970 29.45 -34.18 17.97
CA VAL A 970 29.90 -34.18 16.57
C VAL A 970 28.67 -34.20 15.68
N ILE A 971 28.55 -33.22 14.78
CA ILE A 971 27.39 -33.05 13.90
C ILE A 971 27.85 -33.18 12.45
N GLN A 972 27.17 -34.03 11.69
CA GLN A 972 27.33 -34.17 10.26
C GLN A 972 26.24 -33.39 9.52
N ILE A 973 26.62 -32.74 8.42
CA ILE A 973 25.71 -32.06 7.50
C ILE A 973 25.45 -32.97 6.32
N ALA A 974 24.18 -33.20 6.00
CA ALA A 974 23.77 -34.03 4.88
C ALA A 974 24.30 -33.48 3.54
N ASP A 975 24.66 -34.38 2.64
CA ASP A 975 25.18 -34.01 1.31
C ASP A 975 24.18 -33.16 0.51
N GLY A 976 24.68 -32.09 -0.10
CA GLY A 976 23.87 -31.13 -0.85
C GLY A 976 22.98 -30.21 -0.01
N ALA A 977 23.07 -30.26 1.33
CA ALA A 977 22.39 -29.30 2.20
C ALA A 977 22.99 -27.89 2.11
N LEU A 978 24.28 -27.79 1.77
CA LEU A 978 24.99 -26.54 1.53
C LEU A 978 25.00 -26.17 0.04
N ASP A 979 24.85 -24.89 -0.26
CA ASP A 979 24.94 -24.37 -1.62
C ASP A 979 26.36 -24.56 -2.20
N VAL A 980 26.44 -24.81 -3.51
CA VAL A 980 27.70 -25.08 -4.22
C VAL A 980 28.67 -23.91 -4.05
N GLY A 981 29.82 -24.15 -3.40
CA GLY A 981 30.85 -23.14 -3.11
C GLY A 981 30.72 -22.43 -1.77
N SER A 982 29.69 -22.75 -0.96
CA SER A 982 29.54 -22.28 0.41
C SER A 982 30.09 -23.30 1.40
N ASN A 983 31.27 -23.05 1.96
CA ASN A 983 31.90 -23.91 2.96
C ASN A 983 31.87 -23.32 4.38
N THR A 984 31.34 -22.11 4.58
CA THR A 984 31.15 -21.52 5.91
C THR A 984 29.71 -21.67 6.37
N ILE A 985 29.54 -22.11 7.61
CA ILE A 985 28.26 -22.15 8.31
C ILE A 985 28.32 -21.29 9.58
N THR A 986 27.16 -21.00 10.15
CA THR A 986 27.04 -20.46 11.52
C THR A 986 26.24 -21.42 12.38
N VAL A 987 26.68 -21.64 13.61
CA VAL A 987 26.06 -22.56 14.57
C VAL A 987 25.73 -21.78 15.82
N GLY A 988 24.46 -21.80 16.23
CA GLY A 988 24.02 -21.21 17.50
C GLY A 988 22.92 -22.05 18.13
N ILE A 989 22.55 -21.70 19.36
CA ILE A 989 21.42 -22.30 20.10
C ILE A 989 20.53 -21.13 20.54
N PRO A 990 19.60 -20.67 19.69
CA PRO A 990 18.82 -19.46 19.95
C PRO A 990 17.72 -19.67 21.00
N VAL A 991 17.22 -20.91 21.16
CA VAL A 991 16.17 -21.26 22.12
C VAL A 991 16.47 -22.63 22.73
N PRO A 992 17.32 -22.71 23.77
CA PRO A 992 17.56 -23.96 24.50
C PRO A 992 16.28 -24.50 25.14
N ARG A 993 16.08 -25.83 25.13
CA ARG A 993 14.95 -26.50 25.82
C ARG A 993 15.31 -27.88 26.40
N VAL A 994 16.24 -28.62 25.81
CA VAL A 994 16.51 -30.02 26.13
C VAL A 994 17.98 -30.30 26.49
N ILE A 995 18.93 -29.46 26.11
CA ILE A 995 20.36 -29.66 26.46
C ILE A 995 20.63 -29.17 27.88
N THR A 996 20.89 -30.10 28.81
CA THR A 996 21.12 -29.83 30.23
C THR A 996 22.47 -30.38 30.71
N ASP A 997 22.96 -29.94 31.87
CA ASP A 997 24.10 -30.56 32.56
C ASP A 997 23.71 -31.85 33.30
N MET A 998 24.70 -32.53 33.88
CA MET A 998 24.54 -33.75 34.68
C MET A 998 24.20 -33.49 36.15
N ALA A 999 23.77 -32.28 36.54
CA ALA A 999 23.42 -32.01 37.93
C ALA A 999 22.20 -32.80 38.38
N SER A 1000 22.11 -33.12 39.68
CA SER A 1000 20.95 -33.84 40.25
C SER A 1000 19.61 -33.13 40.02
N THR A 1001 19.64 -31.82 39.83
CA THR A 1001 18.58 -31.01 39.23
C THR A 1001 19.18 -30.39 37.97
N PRO A 1002 18.92 -30.93 36.76
CA PRO A 1002 19.64 -30.54 35.55
C PRO A 1002 19.44 -29.06 35.22
N ASN A 1003 20.53 -28.35 34.90
CA ASN A 1003 20.47 -26.96 34.48
C ASN A 1003 20.55 -26.85 32.95
N LEU A 1004 19.61 -26.12 32.36
CA LEU A 1004 19.53 -25.90 30.92
C LEU A 1004 20.64 -24.93 30.45
N ILE A 1005 21.24 -25.25 29.30
CA ILE A 1005 22.22 -24.37 28.64
C ILE A 1005 21.64 -22.98 28.33
N GLU A 1006 22.48 -21.96 28.33
CA GLU A 1006 22.09 -20.61 27.89
C GLU A 1006 22.04 -20.47 26.38
N GLU A 1007 21.39 -19.40 25.91
CA GLU A 1007 21.39 -19.05 24.49
C GLU A 1007 22.83 -18.89 23.97
N VAL A 1008 23.13 -19.57 22.86
CA VAL A 1008 24.44 -19.50 22.22
C VAL A 1008 24.30 -18.69 20.94
N ALA A 1009 24.88 -17.49 20.96
CA ALA A 1009 24.96 -16.65 19.78
C ALA A 1009 25.67 -17.40 18.63
N PRO A 1010 25.29 -17.17 17.35
CA PRO A 1010 25.87 -17.88 16.22
C PRO A 1010 27.39 -17.71 16.14
N LYS A 1011 28.12 -18.83 16.09
CA LYS A 1011 29.57 -18.89 15.85
C LYS A 1011 29.83 -19.40 14.44
N SER A 1012 30.69 -18.72 13.68
CA SER A 1012 31.07 -19.13 12.32
C SER A 1012 32.11 -20.24 12.33
N VAL A 1013 31.93 -21.24 11.46
CA VAL A 1013 32.88 -22.34 11.24
C VAL A 1013 32.92 -22.70 9.76
N THR A 1014 34.09 -23.07 9.25
CA THR A 1014 34.26 -23.49 7.85
C THR A 1014 34.42 -25.00 7.79
N VAL A 1015 33.47 -25.68 7.14
CA VAL A 1015 33.41 -27.15 6.95
C VAL A 1015 33.94 -27.54 5.55
N SER A 1016 34.46 -28.74 5.38
CA SER A 1016 35.03 -29.20 4.09
C SER A 1016 33.93 -29.71 3.14
N THR A 1017 33.79 -29.14 1.92
CA THR A 1017 32.80 -29.56 0.88
C THR A 1017 33.44 -30.28 -0.32
N VAL A 1018 32.72 -31.24 -0.94
CA VAL A 1018 33.13 -31.93 -2.20
C VAL A 1018 32.69 -31.13 -3.44
N ALA A 1019 33.58 -30.86 -4.41
CA ALA A 1019 33.29 -30.04 -5.59
C ALA A 1019 32.45 -30.76 -6.66
N ALA A 1020 31.53 -30.06 -7.33
CA ALA A 1020 30.69 -30.61 -8.40
C ALA A 1020 31.48 -30.91 -9.69
N PRO A 1021 31.11 -31.95 -10.48
CA PRO A 1021 31.83 -32.32 -11.71
C PRO A 1021 31.75 -31.23 -12.81
N VAL A 1022 32.89 -30.92 -13.44
CA VAL A 1022 32.99 -29.95 -14.54
C VAL A 1022 32.31 -30.48 -15.81
N ALA A 1023 31.72 -29.60 -16.63
CA ALA A 1023 31.09 -29.98 -17.89
C ALA A 1023 32.07 -30.70 -18.84
N PRO A 1024 31.65 -31.77 -19.55
CA PRO A 1024 32.53 -32.54 -20.44
C PRO A 1024 33.05 -31.70 -21.61
N SER A 1025 34.28 -31.19 -21.55
CA SER A 1025 34.84 -30.31 -22.58
C SER A 1025 35.24 -31.05 -23.87
N SER A 1026 35.50 -32.35 -23.80
CA SER A 1026 35.97 -33.20 -24.90
C SER A 1026 34.88 -33.69 -25.87
N ALA A 1027 33.60 -33.59 -25.52
CA ALA A 1027 32.53 -34.17 -26.35
C ALA A 1027 32.39 -33.44 -27.70
N THR A 1028 32.40 -34.17 -28.82
CA THR A 1028 32.29 -33.63 -30.19
C THR A 1028 31.46 -34.53 -31.11
N LEU A 1029 31.04 -34.02 -32.28
CA LEU A 1029 30.25 -34.77 -33.26
C LEU A 1029 31.05 -35.11 -34.52
N ALA A 1030 30.91 -36.34 -34.99
CA ALA A 1030 31.41 -36.84 -36.27
C ALA A 1030 30.24 -37.43 -37.10
N VAL A 1031 30.45 -37.69 -38.40
CA VAL A 1031 29.45 -38.38 -39.22
C VAL A 1031 29.15 -39.77 -38.65
N GLY A 1032 27.86 -40.12 -38.58
CA GLY A 1032 27.42 -41.44 -38.13
C GLY A 1032 27.77 -42.55 -39.12
N THR A 1033 27.56 -43.80 -38.70
CA THR A 1033 27.72 -44.95 -39.59
C THR A 1033 26.58 -45.04 -40.61
N ASN A 1034 25.33 -44.85 -40.16
CA ASN A 1034 24.12 -44.94 -41.00
C ASN A 1034 23.74 -43.57 -41.60
N ALA A 1035 23.15 -43.57 -42.79
CA ALA A 1035 22.64 -42.35 -43.42
C ALA A 1035 21.66 -41.61 -42.50
N GLY A 1036 21.78 -40.28 -42.42
CA GLY A 1036 20.92 -39.44 -41.56
C GLY A 1036 21.24 -39.50 -40.07
N THR A 1037 22.42 -40.01 -39.70
CA THR A 1037 22.85 -40.09 -38.29
C THR A 1037 24.19 -39.40 -38.03
N THR A 1038 24.43 -39.06 -36.78
CA THR A 1038 25.70 -38.54 -36.25
C THR A 1038 26.32 -39.51 -35.22
N LYS A 1039 27.60 -39.30 -34.90
CA LYS A 1039 28.35 -40.03 -33.88
C LYS A 1039 28.90 -39.05 -32.86
N LEU A 1040 28.54 -39.24 -31.60
CA LEU A 1040 29.08 -38.50 -30.45
C LEU A 1040 30.37 -39.16 -29.96
N THR A 1041 31.48 -38.42 -29.91
CA THR A 1041 32.80 -38.90 -29.47
C THR A 1041 33.37 -38.02 -28.34
N GLY A 1042 34.42 -38.48 -27.66
CA GLY A 1042 35.02 -37.74 -26.54
C GLY A 1042 34.18 -37.79 -25.26
N VAL A 1043 33.48 -38.91 -25.08
CA VAL A 1043 32.59 -39.23 -23.96
C VAL A 1043 33.02 -40.54 -23.31
N ASP A 1044 32.54 -40.87 -22.12
CA ASP A 1044 32.80 -42.15 -21.43
C ASP A 1044 31.57 -42.65 -20.67
N ASN A 1045 31.72 -43.77 -19.94
CA ASN A 1045 30.63 -44.42 -19.23
C ASN A 1045 30.17 -43.72 -17.94
N THR A 1046 30.81 -42.62 -17.56
CA THR A 1046 30.34 -41.74 -16.47
C THR A 1046 29.37 -40.68 -16.97
N MET A 1047 29.20 -40.56 -18.30
CA MET A 1047 28.41 -39.51 -18.93
C MET A 1047 27.06 -40.01 -19.45
N GLU A 1048 26.16 -39.07 -19.69
CA GLU A 1048 24.88 -39.28 -20.37
C GLU A 1048 24.63 -38.18 -21.40
N TYR A 1049 23.84 -38.49 -22.44
CA TYR A 1049 23.48 -37.54 -23.50
C TYR A 1049 21.98 -37.51 -23.78
N LYS A 1050 21.50 -36.42 -24.39
CA LYS A 1050 20.15 -36.34 -24.97
C LYS A 1050 20.13 -35.49 -26.24
N VAL A 1051 19.10 -35.68 -27.06
CA VAL A 1051 18.85 -34.89 -28.28
C VAL A 1051 17.63 -33.99 -28.03
N GLY A 1052 17.80 -32.68 -28.18
CA GLY A 1052 16.75 -31.68 -27.96
C GLY A 1052 16.12 -31.78 -26.57
N ALA A 1053 14.78 -31.90 -26.52
CA ALA A 1053 14.00 -32.02 -25.29
C ALA A 1053 13.80 -33.48 -24.82
N GLY A 1054 14.50 -34.46 -25.40
CA GLY A 1054 14.39 -35.87 -25.02
C GLY A 1054 14.94 -36.21 -23.63
N SER A 1055 14.76 -37.46 -23.21
CA SER A 1055 15.31 -37.99 -21.96
C SER A 1055 16.83 -38.22 -22.05
N TRP A 1056 17.51 -38.13 -20.91
CA TRP A 1056 18.92 -38.48 -20.80
C TRP A 1056 19.14 -39.99 -21.00
N THR A 1057 20.14 -40.32 -21.80
CA THR A 1057 20.53 -41.70 -22.14
C THR A 1057 21.96 -41.91 -21.66
N ALA A 1058 22.16 -42.92 -20.82
CA ALA A 1058 23.48 -43.29 -20.32
C ALA A 1058 24.41 -43.70 -21.47
N ILE A 1059 25.66 -43.26 -21.41
CA ILE A 1059 26.70 -43.65 -22.35
C ILE A 1059 27.37 -44.90 -21.78
N THR A 1060 27.54 -45.93 -22.60
CA THR A 1060 28.10 -47.22 -22.16
C THR A 1060 29.54 -47.46 -22.65
N GLY A 1061 30.09 -46.56 -23.45
CA GLY A 1061 31.43 -46.68 -24.03
C GLY A 1061 32.08 -45.32 -24.30
N THR A 1062 33.12 -45.28 -25.14
CA THR A 1062 33.88 -44.04 -25.43
C THR A 1062 33.29 -43.17 -26.55
N SER A 1063 32.19 -43.63 -27.16
CA SER A 1063 31.42 -42.92 -28.19
C SER A 1063 30.01 -43.52 -28.30
N VAL A 1064 29.08 -42.76 -28.87
CA VAL A 1064 27.74 -43.23 -29.24
C VAL A 1064 27.53 -42.97 -30.73
N ASP A 1065 27.28 -44.01 -31.51
CA ASP A 1065 27.10 -43.94 -32.96
C ASP A 1065 25.62 -44.12 -33.36
N ASN A 1066 25.28 -43.76 -34.60
CA ASN A 1066 23.95 -43.87 -35.18
C ASN A 1066 22.86 -43.06 -34.46
N ILE A 1067 23.20 -41.89 -33.92
CA ILE A 1067 22.23 -40.97 -33.34
C ILE A 1067 21.47 -40.29 -34.48
N SER A 1068 20.17 -40.57 -34.63
CA SER A 1068 19.31 -39.93 -35.65
C SER A 1068 19.13 -38.45 -35.34
N VAL A 1069 19.50 -37.60 -36.29
CA VAL A 1069 19.48 -36.14 -36.14
C VAL A 1069 19.20 -35.43 -37.46
N ASN A 1070 18.66 -34.23 -37.35
CA ASN A 1070 18.56 -33.24 -38.42
C ASN A 1070 19.52 -32.08 -38.14
N LYS A 1071 19.86 -31.32 -39.19
CA LYS A 1071 20.59 -30.06 -39.01
C LYS A 1071 19.80 -29.13 -38.07
N GLY A 1072 20.49 -28.59 -37.07
CA GLY A 1072 19.93 -27.70 -36.06
C GLY A 1072 19.55 -28.39 -34.74
N ASP A 1073 19.51 -29.72 -34.69
CA ASP A 1073 19.33 -30.45 -33.43
C ASP A 1073 20.49 -30.16 -32.47
N VAL A 1074 20.19 -30.10 -31.16
CA VAL A 1074 21.20 -29.88 -30.11
C VAL A 1074 21.37 -31.16 -29.32
N ILE A 1075 22.58 -31.69 -29.30
CA ILE A 1075 22.97 -32.81 -28.44
C ILE A 1075 23.59 -32.23 -27.16
N GLN A 1076 23.04 -32.59 -26.00
CA GLN A 1076 23.58 -32.21 -24.70
C GLN A 1076 24.26 -33.40 -24.03
N VAL A 1077 25.42 -33.18 -23.39
CA VAL A 1077 26.21 -34.21 -22.71
C VAL A 1077 26.63 -33.72 -21.32
N ARG A 1078 26.48 -34.55 -20.28
CA ARG A 1078 26.93 -34.24 -18.91
C ARG A 1078 27.49 -35.47 -18.20
N VAL A 1079 28.20 -35.27 -17.09
CA VAL A 1079 28.52 -36.36 -16.15
C VAL A 1079 27.23 -36.72 -15.39
N ALA A 1080 26.88 -38.01 -15.38
CA ALA A 1080 25.69 -38.52 -14.72
C ALA A 1080 25.80 -38.40 -13.19
N ALA A 1081 24.67 -38.27 -12.50
CA ALA A 1081 24.64 -38.31 -11.04
C ALA A 1081 25.03 -39.71 -10.54
N LYS A 1082 25.83 -39.79 -9.47
CA LYS A 1082 26.22 -41.05 -8.83
C LYS A 1082 26.46 -40.83 -7.33
N ASP A 1083 25.97 -41.76 -6.49
CA ASP A 1083 26.26 -41.89 -5.05
C ASP A 1083 26.53 -40.56 -4.32
N GLY A 1084 25.47 -39.80 -4.01
CA GLY A 1084 25.59 -38.54 -3.26
C GLY A 1084 26.10 -37.33 -4.06
N VAL A 1085 26.55 -37.51 -5.30
CA VAL A 1085 27.04 -36.42 -6.17
C VAL A 1085 26.01 -36.04 -7.23
N SER A 1086 25.64 -34.75 -7.26
CA SER A 1086 24.76 -34.18 -8.28
C SER A 1086 25.36 -34.26 -9.69
N ALA A 1087 24.50 -34.41 -10.70
CA ALA A 1087 24.93 -34.42 -12.11
C ALA A 1087 25.66 -33.11 -12.48
N GLY A 1088 26.71 -33.22 -13.31
CA GLY A 1088 27.50 -32.07 -13.74
C GLY A 1088 26.75 -31.15 -14.72
N ALA A 1089 27.33 -29.98 -14.99
CA ALA A 1089 26.82 -29.08 -16.02
C ALA A 1089 26.90 -29.71 -17.42
N ALA A 1090 25.92 -29.41 -18.29
CA ALA A 1090 25.84 -30.01 -19.63
C ALA A 1090 26.57 -29.18 -20.70
N LYS A 1091 27.36 -29.84 -21.54
CA LYS A 1091 27.86 -29.27 -22.81
C LYS A 1091 26.82 -29.44 -23.90
N SER A 1092 26.49 -28.37 -24.63
CA SER A 1092 25.57 -28.40 -25.77
C SER A 1092 26.33 -28.33 -27.09
N ILE A 1093 25.99 -29.19 -28.05
CA ILE A 1093 26.62 -29.27 -29.37
C ILE A 1093 25.52 -29.27 -30.44
N THR A 1094 25.53 -28.29 -31.33
CA THR A 1094 24.56 -28.17 -32.43
C THR A 1094 25.01 -28.99 -33.64
N VAL A 1095 24.09 -29.76 -34.23
CA VAL A 1095 24.31 -30.59 -35.42
C VAL A 1095 24.30 -29.74 -36.68
N ASP A 1096 25.35 -29.82 -37.49
CA ASP A 1096 25.40 -29.26 -38.84
C ASP A 1096 25.47 -30.38 -39.91
N TYR A 1097 25.31 -30.04 -41.20
CA TYR A 1097 25.37 -31.02 -42.31
C TYR A 1097 26.65 -31.85 -42.31
N ALA A 1098 27.79 -31.26 -41.91
CA ALA A 1098 29.07 -31.95 -41.82
C ALA A 1098 29.11 -33.03 -40.72
N ASN A 1099 28.18 -33.00 -39.77
CA ASN A 1099 28.08 -33.98 -38.68
C ASN A 1099 27.12 -35.13 -39.01
N ILE A 1100 26.39 -35.06 -40.13
CA ILE A 1100 25.39 -36.05 -40.54
C ILE A 1100 25.97 -36.87 -41.68
N LYS A 1101 25.86 -38.20 -41.59
CA LYS A 1101 26.28 -39.10 -42.69
C LYS A 1101 25.37 -38.90 -43.91
N PRO A 1102 25.91 -38.49 -45.08
CA PRO A 1102 25.14 -38.40 -46.31
C PRO A 1102 24.56 -39.74 -46.75
N ALA A 1103 23.42 -39.70 -47.42
CA ALA A 1103 22.87 -40.87 -48.11
C ALA A 1103 23.83 -41.37 -49.21
N ALA A 1104 23.72 -42.65 -49.56
CA ALA A 1104 24.48 -43.24 -50.67
C ALA A 1104 24.09 -42.61 -52.02
N ALA A 1105 24.97 -42.73 -53.01
CA ALA A 1105 24.71 -42.23 -54.35
C ALA A 1105 23.47 -42.89 -54.99
N PRO A 1106 22.71 -42.16 -55.82
CA PRO A 1106 21.59 -42.75 -56.55
C PRO A 1106 22.05 -43.88 -57.46
N THR A 1107 21.30 -44.98 -57.50
CA THR A 1107 21.58 -46.17 -58.33
C THR A 1107 20.63 -46.22 -59.53
N GLY A 1108 21.04 -46.90 -60.60
CA GLY A 1108 20.20 -47.06 -61.80
C GLY A 1108 20.25 -45.90 -62.81
N ILE A 1109 21.21 -44.98 -62.65
CA ILE A 1109 21.46 -43.88 -63.60
C ILE A 1109 22.06 -44.44 -64.90
N ALA A 1110 21.49 -44.05 -66.05
CA ALA A 1110 21.99 -44.44 -67.37
C ALA A 1110 22.06 -43.24 -68.32
N LEU A 1111 23.10 -43.20 -69.15
CA LEU A 1111 23.35 -42.15 -70.13
C LEU A 1111 23.23 -42.67 -71.56
N ALA A 1112 22.72 -41.83 -72.45
CA ALA A 1112 22.55 -42.14 -73.87
C ALA A 1112 22.67 -40.86 -74.69
N ALA A 1113 22.89 -40.99 -76.00
CA ALA A 1113 22.85 -39.87 -76.93
C ALA A 1113 21.50 -39.12 -76.84
N ALA A 1114 21.53 -37.78 -76.80
CA ALA A 1114 20.33 -36.97 -76.68
C ALA A 1114 19.39 -37.08 -77.90
N THR A 1115 18.14 -36.64 -77.76
CA THR A 1115 17.20 -36.58 -78.88
C THR A 1115 17.66 -35.59 -79.96
N ASN A 1116 18.24 -34.44 -79.58
CA ASN A 1116 18.74 -33.42 -80.50
C ASN A 1116 20.27 -33.28 -80.45
N THR A 1117 20.81 -32.64 -79.41
CA THR A 1117 22.24 -32.33 -79.23
C THR A 1117 22.66 -32.61 -77.80
N GLY A 1118 23.84 -33.23 -77.59
CA GLY A 1118 24.37 -33.50 -76.25
C GLY A 1118 23.99 -34.89 -75.72
N THR A 1119 23.85 -35.04 -74.39
CA THR A 1119 23.54 -36.31 -73.72
C THR A 1119 22.15 -36.34 -73.06
N LYS A 1120 21.64 -37.53 -72.80
CA LYS A 1120 20.38 -37.80 -72.11
C LYS A 1120 20.65 -38.65 -70.87
N LEU A 1121 20.11 -38.19 -69.75
CA LEU A 1121 20.16 -38.84 -68.45
C LEU A 1121 18.82 -39.53 -68.15
N THR A 1122 18.87 -40.81 -67.78
CA THR A 1122 17.71 -41.63 -67.43
C THR A 1122 17.93 -42.35 -66.10
N GLY A 1123 16.87 -42.83 -65.45
CA GLY A 1123 16.95 -43.42 -64.11
C GLY A 1123 17.03 -42.40 -62.97
N VAL A 1124 16.70 -41.14 -63.26
CA VAL A 1124 16.67 -40.03 -62.30
C VAL A 1124 15.26 -39.80 -61.77
N ALA A 1125 15.11 -38.96 -60.74
CA ALA A 1125 13.81 -38.62 -60.16
C ALA A 1125 13.76 -37.17 -59.65
N ALA A 1126 12.55 -36.67 -59.40
CA ALA A 1126 12.34 -35.39 -58.74
C ALA A 1126 12.99 -35.38 -57.34
N GLY A 1127 13.77 -34.33 -57.04
CA GLY A 1127 14.59 -34.24 -55.82
C GLY A 1127 16.04 -34.68 -56.02
N MET A 1128 16.41 -35.19 -57.20
CA MET A 1128 17.80 -35.29 -57.65
C MET A 1128 18.25 -34.01 -58.36
N GLU A 1129 19.56 -33.84 -58.44
CA GLU A 1129 20.21 -32.80 -59.22
C GLU A 1129 21.40 -33.39 -59.99
N TYR A 1130 21.71 -32.83 -61.15
CA TYR A 1130 22.86 -33.21 -61.95
C TYR A 1130 23.76 -32.01 -62.24
N ARG A 1131 25.03 -32.25 -62.54
CA ARG A 1131 25.93 -31.25 -63.11
C ARG A 1131 26.84 -31.87 -64.15
N VAL A 1132 27.29 -31.03 -65.08
CA VAL A 1132 28.31 -31.38 -66.06
C VAL A 1132 29.64 -30.79 -65.58
N ASN A 1133 30.67 -31.62 -65.51
CA ASN A 1133 31.97 -31.29 -64.95
C ASN A 1133 31.82 -30.62 -63.57
N ASN A 1134 32.56 -29.54 -63.32
CA ASN A 1134 32.46 -28.73 -62.10
C ASN A 1134 31.41 -27.60 -62.19
N GLY A 1135 30.40 -27.75 -63.07
CA GLY A 1135 29.33 -26.78 -63.23
C GLY A 1135 28.36 -26.72 -62.03
N THR A 1136 27.40 -25.80 -62.10
CA THR A 1136 26.34 -25.66 -61.10
C THR A 1136 25.41 -26.87 -61.14
N TRP A 1137 24.95 -27.31 -59.96
CA TRP A 1137 23.92 -28.35 -59.85
C TRP A 1137 22.58 -27.84 -60.41
N VAL A 1138 21.99 -28.65 -61.29
CA VAL A 1138 20.72 -28.40 -61.97
C VAL A 1138 19.70 -29.39 -61.44
N ALA A 1139 18.58 -28.88 -60.93
CA ALA A 1139 17.51 -29.70 -60.38
C ALA A 1139 16.84 -30.56 -61.47
N ILE A 1140 16.54 -31.80 -61.12
CA ILE A 1140 15.80 -32.75 -61.95
C ILE A 1140 14.34 -32.71 -61.52
N THR A 1141 13.44 -32.51 -62.48
CA THR A 1141 11.99 -32.40 -62.24
C THR A 1141 11.19 -33.62 -62.69
N GLY A 1142 11.81 -34.56 -63.41
CA GLY A 1142 11.16 -35.76 -63.97
C GLY A 1142 12.04 -37.01 -63.91
N THR A 1143 11.67 -38.06 -64.64
CA THR A 1143 12.39 -39.35 -64.65
C THR A 1143 13.54 -39.43 -65.65
N THR A 1144 13.68 -38.41 -66.50
CA THR A 1144 14.74 -38.26 -67.49
C THR A 1144 15.07 -36.78 -67.71
N VAL A 1145 16.31 -36.46 -68.06
CA VAL A 1145 16.72 -35.14 -68.56
C VAL A 1145 17.38 -35.33 -69.92
N ASP A 1146 16.85 -34.69 -70.96
CA ASP A 1146 17.31 -34.85 -72.35
C ASP A 1146 17.98 -33.55 -72.84
N ASN A 1147 18.87 -33.67 -73.83
CA ASN A 1147 19.62 -32.56 -74.42
C ASN A 1147 20.49 -31.79 -73.41
N ILE A 1148 21.14 -32.51 -72.49
CA ILE A 1148 22.16 -31.93 -71.61
C ILE A 1148 23.37 -31.56 -72.47
N ALA A 1149 23.76 -30.29 -72.46
CA ALA A 1149 24.93 -29.80 -73.17
C ALA A 1149 26.23 -30.35 -72.53
N ALA A 1150 26.73 -31.44 -73.10
CA ALA A 1150 27.97 -32.11 -72.70
C ALA A 1150 28.59 -32.84 -73.90
N ALA A 1151 29.91 -32.95 -73.92
CA ALA A 1151 30.69 -33.62 -74.96
C ALA A 1151 31.31 -34.93 -74.44
N ALA A 1152 31.78 -35.78 -75.36
CA ALA A 1152 32.53 -36.98 -74.98
C ALA A 1152 33.78 -36.57 -74.18
N GLY A 1153 33.99 -37.21 -73.04
CA GLY A 1153 35.02 -36.84 -72.06
C GLY A 1153 34.54 -35.94 -70.91
N ASP A 1154 33.36 -35.32 -71.02
CA ASP A 1154 32.76 -34.59 -69.89
C ASP A 1154 32.25 -35.55 -68.82
N THR A 1155 32.28 -35.12 -67.56
CA THR A 1155 31.77 -35.89 -66.42
C THR A 1155 30.37 -35.45 -66.07
N ILE A 1156 29.41 -36.38 -66.01
CA ILE A 1156 28.09 -36.14 -65.44
C ILE A 1156 28.07 -36.66 -64.01
N GLU A 1157 27.72 -35.77 -63.08
CA GLU A 1157 27.43 -36.15 -61.71
C GLU A 1157 25.95 -36.03 -61.39
N VAL A 1158 25.41 -36.97 -60.62
CA VAL A 1158 24.01 -37.00 -60.17
C VAL A 1158 23.94 -37.32 -58.70
N ARG A 1159 23.20 -36.54 -57.92
CA ARG A 1159 22.96 -36.81 -56.49
C ARG A 1159 21.54 -36.47 -56.08
N VAL A 1160 21.10 -36.98 -54.94
CA VAL A 1160 19.91 -36.45 -54.25
C VAL A 1160 20.28 -35.09 -53.67
N ALA A 1161 19.47 -34.07 -53.99
CA ALA A 1161 19.72 -32.70 -53.54
C ALA A 1161 19.67 -32.61 -52.01
N GLN A 1162 20.47 -31.70 -51.45
CA GLN A 1162 20.39 -31.35 -50.04
C GLN A 1162 18.99 -30.83 -49.69
N THR A 1163 18.42 -31.28 -48.57
CA THR A 1163 17.14 -30.74 -48.06
C THR A 1163 17.40 -29.70 -46.97
N ALA A 1164 16.36 -29.09 -46.40
CA ALA A 1164 16.51 -28.16 -45.28
C ALA A 1164 17.09 -28.82 -44.01
N THR A 1165 16.98 -30.15 -43.89
CA THR A 1165 17.31 -30.89 -42.66
C THR A 1165 18.39 -31.97 -42.84
N GLN A 1166 18.66 -32.41 -44.08
CA GLN A 1166 19.61 -33.49 -44.40
C GLN A 1166 20.61 -33.09 -45.50
N PRO A 1167 21.89 -33.53 -45.42
CA PRO A 1167 22.90 -33.23 -46.44
C PRO A 1167 22.57 -33.87 -47.79
N ALA A 1168 23.12 -33.33 -48.90
CA ALA A 1168 23.03 -33.97 -50.22
C ALA A 1168 23.64 -35.39 -50.17
N SER A 1169 23.10 -36.32 -50.96
CA SER A 1169 23.71 -37.66 -51.05
C SER A 1169 25.10 -37.60 -51.67
N GLN A 1170 25.84 -38.70 -51.57
CA GLN A 1170 27.00 -38.91 -52.46
C GLN A 1170 26.55 -38.80 -53.93
N SER A 1171 27.47 -38.38 -54.80
CA SER A 1171 27.19 -38.28 -56.24
C SER A 1171 27.51 -39.60 -56.94
N TYR A 1172 26.63 -40.03 -57.83
CA TYR A 1172 26.98 -40.90 -58.95
C TYR A 1172 27.78 -40.09 -59.96
N THR A 1173 28.90 -40.59 -60.46
CA THR A 1173 29.80 -39.88 -61.37
C THR A 1173 30.09 -40.76 -62.58
N HIS A 1174 29.88 -40.25 -63.79
CA HIS A 1174 30.12 -40.97 -65.04
C HIS A 1174 30.82 -40.09 -66.08
N VAL A 1175 31.83 -40.62 -66.77
CA VAL A 1175 32.52 -39.91 -67.86
C VAL A 1175 31.87 -40.31 -69.18
N LEU A 1176 31.36 -39.32 -69.92
CA LEU A 1176 30.65 -39.54 -71.17
C LEU A 1176 31.55 -40.14 -72.25
N THR A 1177 31.06 -41.19 -72.89
CA THR A 1177 31.67 -41.81 -74.06
C THR A 1177 31.11 -41.21 -75.36
N ALA A 1178 31.80 -41.44 -76.48
CA ALA A 1178 31.35 -40.96 -77.79
C ALA A 1178 29.97 -41.50 -78.21
N GLY A 1179 29.53 -42.66 -77.69
CA GLY A 1179 28.20 -43.23 -77.96
C GLY A 1179 27.07 -42.62 -77.13
N GLU A 1180 27.39 -41.82 -76.11
CA GLU A 1180 26.44 -41.22 -75.17
C GLU A 1180 26.17 -39.74 -75.47
N VAL A 1181 26.71 -39.23 -76.59
CA VAL A 1181 26.59 -37.83 -77.03
C VAL A 1181 26.17 -37.79 -78.51
N LYS A 1182 25.17 -36.98 -78.84
CA LYS A 1182 24.68 -36.75 -80.21
C LYS A 1182 25.21 -35.48 -80.83
#